data_AF-A0AA37RXI2-F1
#
_entry.id   AF-A0AA37RXI2-F1
#
_cell.length_a   1.000
_cell.length_b   1.000
_cell.length_c   1.000
_cell.angle_alpha   90.00
_cell.angle_beta   90.00
_cell.angle_gamma   90.00
#
_symmetry.space_group_name_H-M   'P 1'
#
loop_
_entity.id
_entity.type
_entity.pdbx_description
1 polymer ?
#
loop_
_entity_poly.entity_id
_entity_poly.type
_entity_poly.pdbx_seq_one_letter_code
_entity_poly.pdbx_strand_id
1 'polypeptide(L)'
;MSLEQQRPLIEQLKVLLVEEDFDHKFEQLTLGESSANRFLLKMELKRLNEPCQRRLDFREHYKCQPIKVGNLVHFIDKALVGAFNEQLHIFGGRYTVGVYESLTALDKNRLDSAHLEPSEEVDPSQLAQALVLGNYIQRQEVRMNFSIKAQAWQNPLQRMEVVTSDLSVNGARVRLSGHIKIDAAKPLFLRLTGIPKELKSSISELKLGVEYRIAGIEGEAQYQWLRLARVGGGQEYSEWLQQIIDNHKSKYKVDVNEVLLATSSFAYETQYLPRLQCLPLFGDNQGIQFGLSSRDNQDAYAYFDDLQKRSQLAKVLTKPRIDLAMRNPNTEHKLLYSFVYRANGRQSRYAATLAELNRSGLKQLFFSFGSQLASWRIWQLDATELGGKQALHDYCLPGEEQPLPLKTRETLNQLKYLLRLDDVTSEAGKLCYQAKRSEQDPNLLQQFRVDDSDDKPIKLLAVSWHDRRQEKRFALQTLVEVSQGSQSFMALSEDISASGIKLRFKDAPALDKTKPVALSYPKLQKLAGSNKLAKIPYQLLSQRSEGVIGHFKALHQYDKGQNLAFLAKLLTHNQDKLTSLNERPDGETELTEGLKNLFLQQLNSVPFFFHKRGHKAQADLVCRSLKHNRVLDWLQLGSSVSGRYHLQQLASEPELAQLLQGPLTKALSTEAMTAYELLIQIKVKPSGGYQCQLHPITGLSISEQQVLINKIQAKGRMMAIRVARGRVDAINFERIEAEMNYLTIHSVGKAKQLEKELRSTLAIGEILDISAEMLQRHSKD
;
A
#
# COMPACT_ATOMS: atom_id res chain seq x y z
N MET A 1 20.89 12.16 57.05
CA MET A 1 20.02 11.57 56.01
C MET A 1 19.49 12.72 55.15
N SER A 2 19.27 12.51 53.85
CA SER A 2 18.72 13.60 53.01
C SER A 2 17.23 13.78 53.30
N LEU A 3 16.71 15.02 53.17
CA LEU A 3 15.28 15.33 53.33
C LEU A 3 14.37 14.49 52.41
N GLU A 4 14.90 14.01 51.27
CA GLU A 4 14.17 13.13 50.35
C GLU A 4 13.81 11.78 50.99
N GLN A 5 14.66 11.24 51.86
CA GLN A 5 14.40 9.97 52.56
C GLN A 5 13.27 10.09 53.60
N GLN A 6 12.92 11.30 54.01
CA GLN A 6 11.90 11.59 55.03
C GLN A 6 10.58 12.10 54.44
N ARG A 7 10.45 12.14 53.11
CA ARG A 7 9.24 12.62 52.41
C ARG A 7 7.93 11.96 52.86
N PRO A 8 7.85 10.64 53.11
CA PRO A 8 6.60 10.02 53.61
C PRO A 8 6.17 10.56 54.97
N LEU A 9 7.13 10.83 55.87
CA LEU A 9 6.86 11.37 57.20
C LEU A 9 6.41 12.85 57.12
N ILE A 10 7.01 13.62 56.20
CA ILE A 10 6.59 15.01 55.93
C ILE A 10 5.15 15.05 55.41
N GLU A 11 4.75 14.17 54.48
CA GLU A 11 3.37 14.12 53.98
C GLU A 11 2.35 13.76 55.07
N GLN A 12 2.70 12.86 56.00
CA GLN A 12 1.85 12.53 57.15
C GLN A 12 1.70 13.72 58.11
N LEU A 13 2.80 14.43 58.41
CA LEU A 13 2.80 15.56 59.32
C LEU A 13 2.11 16.81 58.74
N LYS A 14 2.08 16.98 57.41
CA LYS A 14 1.39 18.09 56.73
C LYS A 14 -0.10 18.15 57.07
N VAL A 15 -0.77 16.99 57.11
CA VAL A 15 -2.21 16.92 57.37
C VAL A 15 -2.55 17.34 58.80
N LEU A 16 -1.61 17.19 59.72
CA LEU A 16 -1.78 17.48 61.15
C LEU A 16 -1.39 18.93 61.50
N LEU A 17 -0.85 19.72 60.56
CA LEU A 17 -0.33 21.08 60.82
C LEU A 17 -1.38 22.08 61.33
N VAL A 18 -2.65 21.79 61.09
CA VAL A 18 -3.79 22.68 61.44
C VAL A 18 -4.43 22.25 62.77
N GLU A 19 -4.00 21.14 63.37
CA GLU A 19 -4.53 20.64 64.64
C GLU A 19 -3.88 21.32 65.85
N GLU A 20 -4.65 21.55 66.91
CA GLU A 20 -4.18 22.26 68.12
C GLU A 20 -3.08 21.48 68.88
N ASP A 21 -3.07 20.14 68.79
CA ASP A 21 -2.10 19.25 69.45
C ASP A 21 -0.88 18.88 68.57
N PHE A 22 -0.59 19.68 67.54
CA PHE A 22 0.46 19.35 66.57
C PHE A 22 1.84 19.09 67.20
N ASP A 23 2.28 19.90 68.17
CA ASP A 23 3.60 19.74 68.78
C ASP A 23 3.74 18.39 69.50
N HIS A 24 2.69 17.93 70.20
CA HIS A 24 2.68 16.62 70.86
C HIS A 24 2.66 15.46 69.86
N LYS A 25 1.85 15.58 68.78
CA LYS A 25 1.82 14.57 67.70
C LYS A 25 3.12 14.52 66.92
N PHE A 26 3.79 15.66 66.72
CA PHE A 26 5.09 15.76 66.10
C PHE A 26 6.16 15.04 66.93
N GLU A 27 6.17 15.21 68.25
CA GLU A 27 7.09 14.50 69.14
C GLU A 27 6.89 12.99 69.09
N GLN A 28 5.64 12.51 69.10
CA GLN A 28 5.32 11.09 69.01
C GLN A 28 5.73 10.46 67.66
N LEU A 29 5.41 11.11 66.55
CA LEU A 29 5.69 10.60 65.20
C LEU A 29 7.18 10.69 64.82
N THR A 30 7.99 11.42 65.59
CA THR A 30 9.43 11.59 65.35
C THR A 30 10.32 10.92 66.41
N LEU A 31 9.77 10.04 67.28
CA LEU A 31 10.51 9.39 68.38
C LEU A 31 11.82 8.70 67.93
N GLY A 32 11.83 8.08 66.75
CA GLY A 32 13.02 7.40 66.19
C GLY A 32 14.03 8.32 65.48
N GLU A 33 13.74 9.62 65.37
CA GLU A 33 14.58 10.58 64.63
C GLU A 33 15.58 11.29 65.54
N SER A 34 16.76 11.59 65.00
CA SER A 34 17.79 12.39 65.69
C SER A 34 17.33 13.83 65.90
N SER A 35 17.90 14.52 66.90
CA SER A 35 17.59 15.94 67.18
C SER A 35 17.81 16.85 65.97
N ALA A 36 18.88 16.60 65.22
CA ALA A 36 19.17 17.33 63.97
C ALA A 36 18.09 17.09 62.90
N ASN A 37 17.63 15.84 62.74
CA ASN A 37 16.56 15.52 61.78
C ASN A 37 15.22 16.12 62.17
N ARG A 38 14.84 16.07 63.46
CA ARG A 38 13.62 16.71 63.96
C ARG A 38 13.61 18.21 63.71
N PHE A 39 14.76 18.87 63.88
CA PHE A 39 14.91 20.28 63.56
C PHE A 39 14.68 20.56 62.06
N LEU A 40 15.28 19.77 61.16
CA LEU A 40 15.08 19.89 59.72
C LEU A 40 13.62 19.66 59.31
N LEU A 41 12.95 18.65 59.88
CA LEU A 41 11.53 18.38 59.65
C LEU A 41 10.66 19.57 60.08
N LYS A 42 10.93 20.14 61.26
CA LYS A 42 10.18 21.30 61.77
C LYS A 42 10.40 22.54 60.90
N MET A 43 11.63 22.75 60.42
CA MET A 43 11.93 23.83 59.47
C MET A 43 11.21 23.67 58.14
N GLU A 44 11.19 22.46 57.58
CA GLU A 44 10.55 22.20 56.29
C GLU A 44 9.03 22.31 56.37
N LEU A 45 8.41 21.80 57.44
CA LEU A 45 6.97 21.97 57.67
C LEU A 45 6.59 23.44 57.88
N LYS A 46 7.44 24.21 58.58
CA LYS A 46 7.24 25.67 58.72
C LYS A 46 7.28 26.36 57.36
N ARG A 47 8.30 26.07 56.54
CA ARG A 47 8.45 26.62 55.18
C ARG A 47 7.24 26.31 54.29
N LEU A 48 6.77 25.07 54.29
CA LEU A 48 5.61 24.65 53.48
C LEU A 48 4.31 25.36 53.91
N ASN A 49 4.20 25.76 55.17
CA ASN A 49 3.04 26.49 55.71
C ASN A 49 3.14 28.03 55.55
N GLU A 50 4.24 28.56 54.99
CA GLU A 50 4.38 30.00 54.74
C GLU A 50 3.45 30.49 53.61
N PRO A 51 2.89 31.71 53.69
CA PRO A 51 2.07 32.28 52.63
C PRO A 51 2.85 32.39 51.31
N CYS A 52 2.28 31.92 50.21
CA CYS A 52 2.90 32.02 48.90
C CYS A 52 2.37 33.24 48.12
N GLN A 53 3.27 34.05 47.57
CA GLN A 53 2.90 35.20 46.71
C GLN A 53 2.91 34.86 45.21
N ARG A 54 3.43 33.69 44.82
CA ARG A 54 3.52 33.28 43.41
C ARG A 54 2.17 32.77 42.94
N ARG A 55 1.67 33.26 41.80
CA ARG A 55 0.45 32.73 41.18
C ARG A 55 0.74 31.44 40.41
N LEU A 56 -0.15 30.45 40.51
CA LEU A 56 -0.25 29.36 39.55
C LEU A 56 -0.89 29.85 38.25
N ASP A 57 -0.21 29.64 37.13
CA ASP A 57 -0.67 30.05 35.80
C ASP A 57 -0.28 28.98 34.77
N PHE A 58 -1.21 28.08 34.46
CA PHE A 58 -0.96 26.95 33.56
C PHE A 58 -1.48 27.19 32.13
N ARG A 59 -1.76 28.46 31.76
CA ARG A 59 -2.35 28.82 30.46
C ARG A 59 -1.46 28.54 29.26
N GLU A 60 -0.16 28.39 29.47
CA GLU A 60 0.78 28.01 28.40
C GLU A 60 0.49 26.60 27.86
N HIS A 61 -0.02 25.70 28.72
CA HIS A 61 -0.22 24.29 28.37
C HIS A 61 -1.70 23.88 28.31
N TYR A 62 -2.61 24.60 28.99
CA TYR A 62 -4.01 24.19 29.13
C TYR A 62 -5.04 25.32 29.01
N LYS A 63 -6.28 24.97 28.68
CA LYS A 63 -7.43 25.89 28.75
C LYS A 63 -7.88 26.05 30.21
N CYS A 64 -7.36 27.08 30.86
CA CYS A 64 -7.54 27.29 32.29
C CYS A 64 -8.74 28.19 32.64
N GLN A 65 -9.22 28.06 33.88
CA GLN A 65 -10.23 28.94 34.48
C GLN A 65 -9.59 29.81 35.58
N PRO A 66 -10.01 31.08 35.73
CA PRO A 66 -9.53 31.95 36.80
C PRO A 66 -10.15 31.55 38.14
N ILE A 67 -9.32 31.33 39.17
CA ILE A 67 -9.74 31.06 40.55
C ILE A 67 -9.06 32.07 41.48
N LYS A 68 -9.84 32.79 42.28
CA LYS A 68 -9.32 33.80 43.22
C LYS A 68 -9.21 33.23 44.62
N VAL A 69 -8.02 33.31 45.21
CA VAL A 69 -7.76 32.96 46.62
C VAL A 69 -6.99 34.09 47.28
N GLY A 70 -7.58 34.70 48.31
CA GLY A 70 -7.08 35.96 48.86
C GLY A 70 -7.01 37.06 47.80
N ASN A 71 -5.84 37.69 47.66
CA ASN A 71 -5.58 38.75 46.67
C ASN A 71 -4.99 38.24 45.35
N LEU A 72 -4.79 36.92 45.19
CA LEU A 72 -4.22 36.34 43.99
C LEU A 72 -5.29 35.71 43.10
N VAL A 73 -5.11 35.83 41.79
CA VAL A 73 -5.89 35.12 40.77
C VAL A 73 -4.99 34.10 40.11
N HIS A 74 -5.39 32.83 40.21
CA HIS A 74 -4.72 31.68 39.63
C HIS A 74 -5.44 31.25 38.35
N PHE A 75 -4.72 30.73 37.37
CA PHE A 75 -5.30 30.16 36.16
C PHE A 75 -5.00 28.66 36.12
N ILE A 76 -6.02 27.85 36.42
CA ILE A 76 -5.89 26.41 36.64
C ILE A 76 -6.75 25.64 35.64
N ASP A 77 -6.20 24.56 35.07
CA ASP A 77 -6.92 23.62 34.22
C ASP A 77 -8.06 22.93 34.98
N LYS A 78 -9.17 22.64 34.30
CA LYS A 78 -10.36 22.04 34.92
C LYS A 78 -10.04 20.74 35.66
N ALA A 79 -9.07 19.96 35.17
CA ALA A 79 -8.67 18.70 35.81
C ALA A 79 -7.85 18.90 37.10
N LEU A 80 -7.20 20.04 37.30
CA LEU A 80 -6.38 20.35 38.48
C LEU A 80 -7.15 21.08 39.58
N VAL A 81 -8.37 21.55 39.30
CA VAL A 81 -9.21 22.28 40.28
C VAL A 81 -9.50 21.43 41.51
N GLY A 82 -9.75 20.12 41.34
CA GLY A 82 -9.96 19.19 42.46
C GLY A 82 -8.76 19.12 43.40
N ALA A 83 -7.58 18.87 42.86
CA ALA A 83 -6.33 18.81 43.62
C ALA A 83 -5.97 20.17 44.26
N PHE A 84 -6.29 21.28 43.60
CA PHE A 84 -6.07 22.62 44.16
C PHE A 84 -6.91 22.86 45.42
N ASN A 85 -8.20 22.49 45.38
CA ASN A 85 -9.08 22.62 46.54
C ASN A 85 -8.67 21.68 47.69
N GLU A 86 -8.23 20.46 47.37
CA GLU A 86 -7.75 19.50 48.36
C GLU A 86 -6.49 19.99 49.08
N GLN A 87 -5.50 20.50 48.33
CA GLN A 87 -4.28 21.05 48.92
C GLN A 87 -4.56 22.31 49.76
N LEU A 88 -5.46 23.19 49.30
CA LEU A 88 -5.90 24.32 50.12
C LEU A 88 -6.53 23.87 51.44
N HIS A 89 -7.34 22.81 51.41
CA HIS A 89 -7.97 22.26 52.61
C HIS A 89 -6.93 21.76 53.62
N ILE A 90 -5.88 21.05 53.16
CA ILE A 90 -4.77 20.58 54.02
C ILE A 90 -4.10 21.73 54.77
N PHE A 91 -3.95 22.89 54.13
CA PHE A 91 -3.34 24.09 54.75
C PHE A 91 -4.36 25.07 55.36
N GLY A 92 -5.55 24.58 55.73
CA GLY A 92 -6.57 25.37 56.44
C GLY A 92 -7.20 26.46 55.59
N GLY A 93 -7.36 26.22 54.29
CA GLY A 93 -7.94 27.15 53.32
C GLY A 93 -6.99 28.27 52.87
N ARG A 94 -5.71 28.24 53.28
CA ARG A 94 -4.72 29.26 52.95
C ARG A 94 -3.84 28.84 51.78
N TYR A 95 -3.51 29.79 50.92
CA TYR A 95 -2.57 29.55 49.82
C TYR A 95 -1.12 29.68 50.31
N THR A 96 -0.44 28.54 50.47
CA THR A 96 0.91 28.43 51.03
C THR A 96 1.93 27.93 50.01
N VAL A 97 3.22 27.94 50.38
CA VAL A 97 4.30 27.37 49.55
C VAL A 97 4.04 25.90 49.25
N GLY A 98 3.51 25.14 50.22
CA GLY A 98 3.13 23.75 50.02
C GLY A 98 2.05 23.55 48.96
N VAL A 99 1.02 24.40 48.90
CA VAL A 99 -0.01 24.34 47.86
C VAL A 99 0.60 24.59 46.47
N TYR A 100 1.45 25.61 46.35
CA TYR A 100 2.12 25.96 45.09
C TYR A 100 3.05 24.84 44.60
N GLU A 101 3.89 24.30 45.47
CA GLU A 101 4.84 23.24 45.14
C GLU A 101 4.13 21.93 44.81
N SER A 102 3.12 21.52 45.58
CA SER A 102 2.33 20.31 45.30
C SER A 102 1.69 20.37 43.91
N LEU A 103 1.11 21.51 43.53
CA LEU A 103 0.44 21.64 42.24
C LEU A 103 1.39 21.85 41.08
N THR A 104 2.50 22.56 41.29
CA THR A 104 3.53 22.68 40.26
C THR A 104 4.24 21.35 40.05
N ALA A 105 4.43 20.54 41.11
CA ALA A 105 4.93 19.18 40.99
C ALA A 105 3.91 18.24 40.35
N LEU A 106 2.60 18.41 40.63
CA LEU A 106 1.55 17.64 39.97
C LEU A 106 1.42 18.01 38.49
N ASP A 107 1.49 19.30 38.16
CA ASP A 107 1.49 19.80 36.79
C ASP A 107 2.74 19.37 36.05
N LYS A 108 3.92 19.51 36.67
CA LYS A 108 5.17 18.98 36.16
C LYS A 108 5.10 17.46 36.02
N ASN A 109 4.50 16.72 36.95
CA ASN A 109 4.30 15.28 36.78
C ASN A 109 3.23 14.97 35.73
N ARG A 110 2.30 15.87 35.39
CA ARG A 110 1.35 15.69 34.27
C ARG A 110 1.99 16.01 32.94
N LEU A 111 2.85 17.03 32.89
CA LEU A 111 3.70 17.36 31.76
C LEU A 111 4.72 16.24 31.58
N ASP A 112 5.46 15.89 32.62
CA ASP A 112 6.36 14.76 32.68
C ASP A 112 5.61 13.45 32.44
N SER A 113 4.40 13.15 32.92
CA SER A 113 3.67 11.92 32.51
C SER A 113 3.13 11.99 31.08
N ALA A 114 2.90 13.20 30.55
CA ALA A 114 2.67 13.45 29.14
C ALA A 114 3.98 13.46 28.31
N HIS A 115 5.15 13.48 28.95
CA HIS A 115 6.51 13.50 28.38
C HIS A 115 7.35 12.26 28.79
N LEU A 116 6.81 11.37 29.63
CA LEU A 116 7.39 10.14 30.25
C LEU A 116 6.51 8.92 29.93
N GLU A 117 5.61 9.05 28.97
CA GLU A 117 5.83 8.15 27.84
C GLU A 117 6.48 8.99 26.75
N PRO A 118 7.76 8.77 26.40
CA PRO A 118 8.10 8.95 25.01
C PRO A 118 7.24 7.93 24.25
N SER A 119 6.06 8.32 23.80
CA SER A 119 5.91 8.20 22.36
C SER A 119 7.04 9.08 21.87
N GLU A 120 8.10 8.50 21.30
CA GLU A 120 8.89 9.25 20.35
C GLU A 120 7.86 10.05 19.55
N GLU A 121 7.85 11.39 19.65
CA GLU A 121 7.24 12.18 18.61
C GLU A 121 8.07 11.77 17.40
N VAL A 122 7.61 10.73 16.71
CA VAL A 122 8.27 10.21 15.53
C VAL A 122 8.22 11.39 14.61
N ASP A 123 9.40 11.99 14.38
CA ASP A 123 9.55 13.11 13.48
C ASP A 123 8.70 12.77 12.25
N PRO A 124 7.71 13.59 11.87
CA PRO A 124 6.84 13.26 10.76
C PRO A 124 7.63 12.89 9.49
N SER A 125 8.89 13.33 9.36
CA SER A 125 9.84 12.93 8.30
C SER A 125 10.21 11.44 8.29
N GLN A 126 10.08 10.75 9.42
CA GLN A 126 10.36 9.32 9.61
C GLN A 126 9.14 8.44 9.32
N LEU A 127 7.93 9.02 9.26
CA LEU A 127 6.71 8.31 8.90
C LEU A 127 6.59 8.16 7.39
N ALA A 128 6.14 6.98 6.96
CA ALA A 128 5.87 6.73 5.56
C ALA A 128 4.60 7.47 5.12
N GLN A 129 4.67 8.12 3.95
CA GLN A 129 3.51 8.78 3.34
C GLN A 129 2.55 7.74 2.76
N ALA A 130 1.26 8.09 2.70
CA ALA A 130 0.25 7.26 2.06
C ALA A 130 -0.05 7.72 0.63
N LEU A 131 -0.08 6.78 -0.31
CA LEU A 131 -0.57 7.00 -1.67
C LEU A 131 -1.73 6.05 -1.98
N VAL A 132 -2.82 6.58 -2.53
CA VAL A 132 -3.95 5.76 -2.96
C VAL A 132 -3.70 5.29 -4.38
N LEU A 133 -3.83 3.98 -4.64
CA LEU A 133 -3.68 3.40 -5.98
C LEU A 133 -5.03 3.09 -6.63
N GLY A 134 -5.06 3.04 -7.96
CA GLY A 134 -6.24 2.68 -8.76
C GLY A 134 -7.40 3.67 -8.68
N ASN A 135 -7.16 4.86 -8.12
CA ASN A 135 -8.16 5.91 -7.98
C ASN A 135 -7.59 7.25 -8.44
N TYR A 136 -7.82 7.56 -9.70
CA TYR A 136 -7.41 8.81 -10.32
C TYR A 136 -8.59 9.77 -10.25
N ILE A 137 -8.46 10.79 -9.40
CA ILE A 137 -9.38 11.91 -9.43
C ILE A 137 -8.96 12.74 -10.65
N GLN A 138 -9.85 12.86 -11.63
CA GLN A 138 -9.67 13.71 -12.80
C GLN A 138 -10.71 14.84 -12.75
N ARG A 139 -10.24 16.08 -12.85
CA ARG A 139 -11.10 17.25 -13.02
C ARG A 139 -11.57 17.36 -14.47
N GLN A 140 -12.83 17.73 -14.62
CA GLN A 140 -13.42 18.11 -15.90
C GLN A 140 -12.84 19.43 -16.47
N GLU A 141 -12.17 20.23 -15.63
CA GLU A 141 -11.70 21.56 -16.00
C GLU A 141 -10.39 21.94 -15.29
N VAL A 142 -9.57 22.76 -15.97
CA VAL A 142 -8.33 23.30 -15.42
C VAL A 142 -8.66 24.31 -14.30
N ARG A 143 -7.93 24.23 -13.18
CA ARG A 143 -7.99 25.24 -12.11
C ARG A 143 -6.76 26.10 -12.10
N MET A 144 -6.98 27.40 -11.94
CA MET A 144 -5.92 28.39 -11.83
C MET A 144 -5.76 28.80 -10.38
N ASN A 145 -4.52 28.92 -9.91
CA ASN A 145 -4.25 29.51 -8.59
C ASN A 145 -4.48 31.02 -8.67
N PHE A 146 -5.66 31.47 -8.27
CA PHE A 146 -6.05 32.87 -8.22
C PHE A 146 -6.37 33.26 -6.79
N SER A 147 -5.61 34.22 -6.25
CA SER A 147 -5.90 34.85 -4.96
C SER A 147 -6.75 36.11 -5.17
N ILE A 148 -8.07 35.92 -5.21
CA ILE A 148 -9.06 36.98 -5.35
C ILE A 148 -9.79 37.13 -4.02
N LYS A 149 -9.86 38.36 -3.51
CA LYS A 149 -10.71 38.67 -2.35
C LYS A 149 -12.18 38.44 -2.71
N ALA A 150 -12.91 37.80 -1.82
CA ALA A 150 -14.30 37.46 -2.02
C ALA A 150 -15.08 37.52 -0.71
N GLN A 151 -16.41 37.55 -0.83
CA GLN A 151 -17.33 37.42 0.30
C GLN A 151 -18.16 36.16 0.13
N ALA A 152 -18.32 35.38 1.19
CA ALA A 152 -19.12 34.17 1.22
C ALA A 152 -20.21 34.24 2.31
N TRP A 153 -21.40 33.71 2.04
CA TRP A 153 -22.49 33.67 3.02
C TRP A 153 -23.50 32.54 2.78
N GLN A 154 -24.08 32.00 3.86
CA GLN A 154 -25.31 31.20 3.82
C GLN A 154 -26.53 32.04 4.23
N ASN A 155 -26.32 33.05 5.07
CA ASN A 155 -27.29 34.06 5.45
C ASN A 155 -26.79 35.44 5.00
N PRO A 156 -27.53 36.21 4.19
CA PRO A 156 -27.10 37.52 3.68
C PRO A 156 -26.67 38.54 4.73
N LEU A 157 -27.15 38.39 5.98
CA LEU A 157 -26.78 39.23 7.14
C LEU A 157 -25.43 38.85 7.76
N GLN A 158 -24.93 37.64 7.49
CA GLN A 158 -23.69 37.09 8.04
C GLN A 158 -22.71 36.78 6.90
N ARG A 159 -22.04 37.82 6.40
CA ARG A 159 -21.05 37.71 5.34
C ARG A 159 -19.66 37.50 5.91
N MET A 160 -18.93 36.57 5.30
CA MET A 160 -17.58 36.19 5.68
C MET A 160 -16.61 36.67 4.60
N GLU A 161 -15.53 37.33 5.00
CA GLU A 161 -14.42 37.65 4.10
C GLU A 161 -13.60 36.39 3.83
N VAL A 162 -13.41 36.08 2.56
CA VAL A 162 -12.68 34.89 2.10
C VAL A 162 -11.71 35.26 0.98
N VAL A 163 -10.73 34.41 0.75
CA VAL A 163 -9.81 34.56 -0.39
C VAL A 163 -9.81 33.28 -1.19
N THR A 164 -9.99 33.36 -2.51
CA THR A 164 -9.86 32.17 -3.37
C THR A 164 -8.41 31.66 -3.34
N SER A 165 -8.21 30.35 -3.31
CA SER A 165 -6.90 29.71 -3.56
C SER A 165 -6.82 29.29 -5.01
N ASP A 166 -7.85 28.59 -5.47
CA ASP A 166 -7.99 28.17 -6.85
C ASP A 166 -9.42 28.45 -7.36
N LEU A 167 -9.52 28.66 -8.66
CA LEU A 167 -10.76 28.98 -9.38
C LEU A 167 -10.78 28.25 -10.73
N SER A 168 -11.95 27.74 -11.08
CA SER A 168 -12.31 27.23 -12.41
C SER A 168 -13.70 27.74 -12.81
N VAL A 169 -14.19 27.38 -14.00
CA VAL A 169 -15.50 27.85 -14.46
C VAL A 169 -16.61 27.35 -13.54
N ASN A 170 -16.55 26.10 -13.10
CA ASN A 170 -17.59 25.47 -12.27
C ASN A 170 -17.16 25.19 -10.83
N GLY A 171 -15.97 25.64 -10.40
CA GLY A 171 -15.43 25.32 -9.09
C GLY A 171 -14.64 26.45 -8.46
N ALA A 172 -14.59 26.46 -7.13
CA ALA A 172 -13.74 27.37 -6.39
C ALA A 172 -13.26 26.72 -5.09
N ARG A 173 -12.03 27.04 -4.68
CA ARG A 173 -11.55 26.77 -3.32
C ARG A 173 -11.30 28.09 -2.62
N VAL A 174 -11.87 28.26 -1.43
CA VAL A 174 -11.75 29.51 -0.67
C VAL A 174 -11.21 29.28 0.73
N ARG A 175 -10.40 30.23 1.21
CA ARG A 175 -9.81 30.27 2.54
C ARG A 175 -10.59 31.23 3.43
N LEU A 176 -10.93 30.78 4.63
CA LEU A 176 -11.47 31.58 5.72
C LEU A 176 -10.45 31.72 6.84
N SER A 177 -10.47 32.87 7.50
CA SER A 177 -9.66 33.10 8.70
C SER A 177 -10.42 32.59 9.92
N GLY A 178 -9.88 31.57 10.59
CA GLY A 178 -10.52 30.89 11.71
C GLY A 178 -11.53 29.80 11.30
N HIS A 179 -12.09 29.13 12.31
CA HIS A 179 -13.10 28.10 12.15
C HIS A 179 -14.50 28.67 12.35
N ILE A 180 -15.26 28.76 11.26
CA ILE A 180 -16.67 29.17 11.27
C ILE A 180 -17.51 27.92 11.05
N LYS A 181 -18.53 27.73 11.88
CA LYS A 181 -19.50 26.64 11.69
C LYS A 181 -20.29 26.93 10.41
N ILE A 182 -20.10 26.07 9.41
CA ILE A 182 -20.79 26.13 8.13
C ILE A 182 -21.60 24.85 7.98
N ASP A 183 -22.85 25.00 7.56
CA ASP A 183 -23.74 23.88 7.31
C ASP A 183 -23.46 23.32 5.90
N ALA A 184 -22.77 22.18 5.81
CA ALA A 184 -22.38 21.58 4.54
C ALA A 184 -23.57 21.16 3.66
N ALA A 185 -24.77 20.99 4.24
CA ALA A 185 -25.97 20.63 3.49
C ALA A 185 -26.65 21.84 2.81
N LYS A 186 -26.30 23.07 3.20
CA LYS A 186 -26.88 24.30 2.65
C LYS A 186 -25.97 24.94 1.61
N PRO A 187 -26.54 25.59 0.57
CA PRO A 187 -25.75 26.32 -0.41
C PRO A 187 -25.01 27.50 0.22
N LEU A 188 -23.90 27.88 -0.42
CA LEU A 188 -23.07 29.02 -0.07
C LEU A 188 -23.05 29.97 -1.26
N PHE A 189 -23.40 31.24 -1.03
CA PHE A 189 -23.22 32.28 -2.04
C PHE A 189 -21.80 32.82 -1.97
N LEU A 190 -21.14 32.91 -3.11
CA LEU A 190 -19.79 33.46 -3.25
C LEU A 190 -19.80 34.66 -4.19
N ARG A 191 -19.23 35.77 -3.73
CA ARG A 191 -19.08 37.01 -4.53
C ARG A 191 -17.63 37.44 -4.59
N LEU A 192 -17.07 37.52 -5.79
CA LEU A 192 -15.70 37.97 -6.01
C LEU A 192 -15.62 39.51 -5.91
N THR A 193 -14.99 40.02 -4.86
CA THR A 193 -14.92 41.46 -4.57
C THR A 193 -13.67 42.12 -5.14
N GLY A 194 -12.60 41.35 -5.40
CA GLY A 194 -11.31 41.82 -5.92
C GLY A 194 -11.25 42.15 -7.42
N ILE A 195 -12.37 42.21 -8.14
CA ILE A 195 -12.43 42.42 -9.60
C ILE A 195 -12.54 43.92 -9.94
N PRO A 196 -11.97 44.40 -11.08
CA PRO A 196 -12.11 45.78 -11.54
C PRO A 196 -13.57 46.25 -11.65
N LYS A 197 -13.82 47.53 -11.38
CA LYS A 197 -15.18 48.10 -11.29
C LYS A 197 -15.93 48.08 -12.62
N GLU A 198 -15.24 48.24 -13.75
CA GLU A 198 -15.83 48.24 -15.10
C GLU A 198 -16.50 46.91 -15.47
N LEU A 199 -15.93 45.78 -15.02
CA LEU A 199 -16.48 44.45 -15.27
C LEU A 199 -17.66 44.13 -14.35
N LYS A 200 -17.69 44.73 -13.15
CA LYS A 200 -18.79 44.53 -12.18
C LYS A 200 -20.12 45.10 -12.65
N SER A 201 -20.12 46.12 -13.52
CA SER A 201 -21.37 46.75 -13.99
C SER A 201 -22.15 45.88 -14.96
N SER A 202 -21.46 45.09 -15.79
CA SER A 202 -22.03 44.38 -16.94
C SER A 202 -22.57 42.98 -16.60
N ILE A 203 -22.07 42.36 -15.52
CA ILE A 203 -22.47 40.98 -15.14
C ILE A 203 -23.15 41.03 -13.76
N SER A 204 -24.42 40.63 -13.71
CA SER A 204 -25.26 40.75 -12.50
C SER A 204 -24.73 39.90 -11.33
N GLU A 205 -24.18 38.73 -11.66
CA GLU A 205 -23.60 37.74 -10.76
C GLU A 205 -22.37 38.27 -10.01
N LEU A 206 -21.61 39.20 -10.61
CA LEU A 206 -20.49 39.87 -9.95
C LEU A 206 -20.95 40.84 -8.85
N LYS A 207 -22.20 41.30 -8.90
CA LYS A 207 -22.81 42.17 -7.87
C LYS A 207 -23.50 41.35 -6.77
N LEU A 208 -24.28 40.35 -7.19
CA LEU A 208 -25.17 39.58 -6.32
C LEU A 208 -24.49 38.38 -5.66
N GLY A 209 -23.43 37.85 -6.27
CA GLY A 209 -22.83 36.58 -5.88
C GLY A 209 -23.52 35.39 -6.56
N VAL A 210 -22.82 34.27 -6.59
CA VAL A 210 -23.25 33.04 -7.27
C VAL A 210 -23.40 31.92 -6.26
N GLU A 211 -24.37 31.06 -6.47
CA GLU A 211 -24.65 29.92 -5.60
C GLU A 211 -23.69 28.75 -5.86
N TYR A 212 -23.13 28.21 -4.78
CA TYR A 212 -22.27 27.04 -4.77
C TYR A 212 -22.77 26.00 -3.76
N ARG A 213 -22.62 24.72 -4.11
CA ARG A 213 -22.71 23.60 -3.17
C ARG A 213 -21.35 23.37 -2.52
N ILE A 214 -21.35 23.11 -1.22
CA ILE A 214 -20.13 22.77 -0.46
C ILE A 214 -19.79 21.30 -0.73
N ALA A 215 -18.69 21.06 -1.44
CA ALA A 215 -18.18 19.72 -1.73
C ALA A 215 -17.28 19.17 -0.60
N GLY A 216 -16.72 20.05 0.23
CA GLY A 216 -15.89 19.65 1.38
C GLY A 216 -15.44 20.83 2.22
N ILE A 217 -15.16 20.56 3.50
CA ILE A 217 -14.64 21.52 4.47
C ILE A 217 -13.38 20.92 5.08
N GLU A 218 -12.27 21.65 5.04
CA GLU A 218 -11.00 21.23 5.64
C GLU A 218 -10.58 22.25 6.69
N GLY A 219 -10.19 21.80 7.87
CA GLY A 219 -9.74 22.66 8.96
C GLY A 219 -8.26 22.48 9.24
N GLU A 220 -7.52 23.57 9.30
CA GLU A 220 -6.19 23.66 9.89
C GLU A 220 -6.23 24.62 11.08
N ALA A 221 -5.23 24.57 11.99
CA ALA A 221 -5.27 25.25 13.29
C ALA A 221 -5.69 26.75 13.28
N GLN A 222 -5.46 27.48 12.19
CA GLN A 222 -5.79 28.91 12.07
C GLN A 222 -6.73 29.25 10.90
N TYR A 223 -7.03 28.30 10.01
CA TYR A 223 -7.76 28.55 8.77
C TYR A 223 -8.72 27.41 8.45
N GLN A 224 -9.79 27.75 7.75
CA GLN A 224 -10.73 26.78 7.21
C GLN A 224 -10.80 26.94 5.70
N TRP A 225 -10.72 25.83 4.97
CA TRP A 225 -10.87 25.77 3.53
C TRP A 225 -12.24 25.23 3.17
N LEU A 226 -12.89 25.85 2.18
CA LEU A 226 -14.10 25.31 1.56
C LEU A 226 -13.81 24.94 0.12
N ARG A 227 -14.22 23.74 -0.26
CA ARG A 227 -14.26 23.27 -1.64
C ARG A 227 -15.69 23.46 -2.16
N LEU A 228 -15.85 24.24 -3.21
CA LEU A 228 -17.14 24.71 -3.70
C LEU A 228 -17.36 24.23 -5.14
N ALA A 229 -18.54 23.69 -5.42
CA ALA A 229 -19.02 23.35 -6.77
C ALA A 229 -20.15 24.31 -7.15
N ARG A 230 -19.99 25.04 -8.26
CA ARG A 230 -20.94 26.05 -8.73
C ARG A 230 -22.23 25.37 -9.14
N VAL A 231 -23.36 25.88 -8.66
CA VAL A 231 -24.70 25.37 -9.02
C VAL A 231 -25.60 26.44 -9.64
N GLY A 232 -25.24 27.72 -9.50
CA GLY A 232 -25.93 28.85 -10.13
C GLY A 232 -25.06 29.70 -11.05
N GLY A 233 -25.63 30.78 -11.57
CA GLY A 233 -24.98 31.73 -12.49
C GLY A 233 -25.24 31.41 -13.96
N GLY A 234 -25.41 32.46 -14.78
CA GLY A 234 -25.73 32.35 -16.20
C GLY A 234 -24.52 32.06 -17.10
N GLN A 235 -24.82 31.96 -18.40
CA GLN A 235 -23.80 31.72 -19.44
C GLN A 235 -22.78 32.87 -19.51
N GLU A 236 -23.21 34.13 -19.38
CA GLU A 236 -22.33 35.30 -19.40
C GLU A 236 -21.25 35.25 -18.30
N TYR A 237 -21.62 34.84 -17.09
CA TYR A 237 -20.66 34.66 -16.00
C TYR A 237 -19.67 33.52 -16.26
N SER A 238 -20.12 32.46 -16.95
CA SER A 238 -19.28 31.33 -17.33
C SER A 238 -18.26 31.70 -18.40
N GLU A 239 -18.70 32.42 -19.44
CA GLU A 239 -17.83 32.95 -20.50
C GLU A 239 -16.81 33.93 -19.94
N TRP A 240 -17.22 34.79 -19.01
CA TRP A 240 -16.32 35.70 -18.32
C TRP A 240 -15.27 34.97 -17.47
N LEU A 241 -15.66 33.96 -16.69
CA LEU A 241 -14.71 33.13 -15.93
C LEU A 241 -13.71 32.43 -16.87
N GLN A 242 -14.21 31.89 -17.99
CA GLN A 242 -13.39 31.22 -19.00
C GLN A 242 -12.38 32.20 -19.61
N GLN A 243 -12.81 33.41 -20.00
CA GLN A 243 -11.93 34.45 -20.53
C GLN A 243 -10.86 34.88 -19.51
N ILE A 244 -11.22 35.04 -18.24
CA ILE A 244 -10.23 35.36 -17.19
C ILE A 244 -9.22 34.24 -17.04
N ILE A 245 -9.68 32.99 -16.99
CA ILE A 245 -8.80 31.82 -16.90
C ILE A 245 -7.86 31.81 -18.11
N ASP A 246 -8.37 31.96 -19.33
CA ASP A 246 -7.58 31.90 -20.57
C ASP A 246 -6.57 33.04 -20.71
N ASN A 247 -6.99 34.29 -20.44
CA ASN A 247 -6.13 35.47 -20.52
C ASN A 247 -4.98 35.46 -19.50
N HIS A 248 -5.14 34.69 -18.42
CA HIS A 248 -4.18 34.64 -17.33
C HIS A 248 -3.49 33.28 -17.18
N LYS A 249 -3.80 32.29 -18.04
CA LYS A 249 -3.11 30.99 -18.14
C LYS A 249 -1.59 31.12 -18.30
N SER A 250 -1.13 32.16 -19.01
CA SER A 250 0.29 32.43 -19.23
C SER A 250 0.98 33.16 -18.07
N LYS A 251 0.24 33.84 -17.20
CA LYS A 251 0.77 34.73 -16.14
C LYS A 251 0.67 34.14 -14.73
N TYR A 252 -0.25 33.20 -14.50
CA TYR A 252 -0.49 32.57 -13.19
C TYR A 252 -0.22 31.07 -13.24
N LYS A 253 0.19 30.49 -12.10
CA LYS A 253 0.53 29.07 -12.02
C LYS A 253 -0.74 28.21 -12.05
N VAL A 254 -0.86 27.34 -13.06
CA VAL A 254 -1.86 26.27 -13.11
C VAL A 254 -1.70 25.37 -11.87
N ASP A 255 -2.82 24.97 -11.25
CA ASP A 255 -2.77 23.98 -10.16
C ASP A 255 -2.54 22.58 -10.73
N VAL A 256 -1.33 22.05 -10.50
CA VAL A 256 -0.92 20.72 -10.97
C VAL A 256 -0.96 19.65 -9.88
N ASN A 257 -1.48 19.93 -8.68
CA ASN A 257 -1.38 18.99 -7.55
C ASN A 257 -2.11 17.65 -7.81
N GLU A 258 -3.24 17.70 -8.50
CA GLU A 258 -4.01 16.50 -8.84
C GLU A 258 -3.32 15.66 -9.90
N VAL A 259 -2.86 16.32 -10.98
CA VAL A 259 -2.04 15.66 -12.01
C VAL A 259 -0.81 15.04 -11.34
N LEU A 260 -0.11 15.78 -10.48
CA LEU A 260 1.04 15.27 -9.74
C LEU A 260 0.69 14.01 -8.93
N LEU A 261 -0.42 14.01 -8.19
CA LEU A 261 -0.85 12.87 -7.38
C LEU A 261 -1.23 11.67 -8.27
N ALA A 262 -1.99 11.90 -9.33
CA ALA A 262 -2.43 10.87 -10.26
C ALA A 262 -1.25 10.25 -11.02
N THR A 263 -0.34 11.09 -11.53
CA THR A 263 0.92 10.65 -12.16
C THR A 263 1.79 9.88 -11.19
N SER A 264 1.89 10.32 -9.92
CA SER A 264 2.61 9.57 -8.89
C SER A 264 1.99 8.20 -8.66
N SER A 265 0.66 8.13 -8.46
CA SER A 265 -0.08 6.88 -8.31
C SER A 265 0.21 5.92 -9.46
N PHE A 266 -0.03 6.38 -10.68
CA PHE A 266 0.15 5.57 -11.87
C PHE A 266 1.59 5.11 -12.04
N ALA A 267 2.57 6.00 -11.82
CA ALA A 267 3.99 5.64 -11.87
C ALA A 267 4.34 4.51 -10.88
N TYR A 268 3.92 4.62 -9.63
CA TYR A 268 4.16 3.57 -8.63
C TYR A 268 3.42 2.27 -8.95
N GLU A 269 2.23 2.33 -9.53
CA GLU A 269 1.52 1.14 -10.02
C GLU A 269 2.30 0.43 -11.12
N THR A 270 2.90 1.16 -12.06
CA THR A 270 3.75 0.57 -13.12
C THR A 270 4.98 -0.16 -12.56
N GLN A 271 5.47 0.25 -11.39
CA GLN A 271 6.57 -0.43 -10.71
C GLN A 271 6.10 -1.59 -9.83
N TYR A 272 4.92 -1.48 -9.21
CA TYR A 272 4.34 -2.49 -8.32
C TYR A 272 3.80 -3.70 -9.05
N LEU A 273 2.92 -3.49 -10.03
CA LEU A 273 2.19 -4.60 -10.64
C LEU A 273 3.07 -5.65 -11.38
N PRO A 274 4.24 -5.33 -11.97
CA PRO A 274 5.18 -6.35 -12.46
C PRO A 274 5.63 -7.35 -11.40
N ARG A 275 5.62 -6.93 -10.12
CA ARG A 275 6.03 -7.67 -8.93
C ARG A 275 4.83 -8.16 -8.10
N LEU A 276 3.62 -8.11 -8.64
CA LEU A 276 2.40 -8.52 -7.95
C LEU A 276 2.46 -10.01 -7.56
N GLN A 277 2.33 -10.34 -6.28
CA GLN A 277 2.45 -11.73 -5.81
C GLN A 277 1.15 -12.53 -5.91
N CYS A 278 0.02 -11.89 -5.60
CA CYS A 278 -1.27 -12.55 -5.71
C CYS A 278 -1.65 -12.77 -7.18
N LEU A 279 -2.55 -13.71 -7.44
CA LEU A 279 -3.17 -13.93 -8.75
C LEU A 279 -4.58 -13.31 -8.78
N PRO A 280 -4.79 -12.15 -9.44
CA PRO A 280 -6.11 -11.58 -9.64
C PRO A 280 -6.84 -12.32 -10.75
N LEU A 281 -8.10 -12.71 -10.50
CA LEU A 281 -8.97 -13.41 -11.42
C LEU A 281 -10.31 -12.69 -11.51
N PHE A 282 -10.86 -12.58 -12.71
CA PHE A 282 -12.09 -11.84 -12.96
C PHE A 282 -13.09 -12.75 -13.64
N GLY A 283 -14.33 -12.68 -13.17
CA GLY A 283 -15.37 -13.53 -13.70
C GLY A 283 -16.75 -12.89 -13.65
N ASP A 284 -17.66 -13.60 -14.29
CA ASP A 284 -19.07 -13.28 -14.41
C ASP A 284 -19.89 -14.51 -14.03
N ASN A 285 -21.17 -14.52 -14.39
CA ASN A 285 -22.07 -15.64 -14.11
C ASN A 285 -21.67 -16.94 -14.82
N GLN A 286 -20.85 -16.87 -15.88
CA GLN A 286 -20.36 -18.05 -16.61
C GLN A 286 -19.09 -18.65 -15.99
N GLY A 287 -18.45 -17.95 -15.06
CA GLY A 287 -17.21 -18.39 -14.41
C GLY A 287 -16.07 -17.39 -14.59
N ILE A 288 -14.85 -17.86 -14.33
CA ILE A 288 -13.64 -17.04 -14.42
C ILE A 288 -13.25 -16.89 -15.89
N GLN A 289 -13.17 -15.64 -16.37
CA GLN A 289 -12.87 -15.32 -17.76
C GLN A 289 -11.43 -14.85 -17.95
N PHE A 290 -10.93 -14.02 -17.04
CA PHE A 290 -9.63 -13.35 -17.16
C PHE A 290 -8.78 -13.52 -15.91
N GLY A 291 -7.47 -13.47 -16.07
CA GLY A 291 -6.52 -13.36 -14.97
C GLY A 291 -5.39 -12.40 -15.31
N LEU A 292 -4.83 -11.72 -14.30
CA LEU A 292 -3.67 -10.85 -14.47
C LEU A 292 -2.39 -11.59 -14.10
N SER A 293 -1.46 -11.69 -15.03
CA SER A 293 -0.16 -12.33 -14.80
C SER A 293 0.97 -11.30 -14.63
N SER A 294 1.85 -11.57 -13.69
CA SER A 294 3.05 -10.82 -13.36
C SER A 294 4.25 -11.78 -13.37
N ARG A 295 5.45 -11.25 -13.15
CA ARG A 295 6.64 -12.09 -12.96
C ARG A 295 6.51 -13.01 -11.75
N ASP A 296 5.89 -12.51 -10.69
CA ASP A 296 5.91 -13.12 -9.36
C ASP A 296 4.67 -13.99 -9.07
N ASN A 297 3.64 -13.95 -9.92
CA ASN A 297 2.44 -14.79 -9.77
C ASN A 297 2.26 -15.84 -10.88
N GLN A 298 3.08 -15.84 -11.93
CA GLN A 298 2.94 -16.77 -13.06
C GLN A 298 3.05 -18.25 -12.61
N ASP A 299 3.90 -18.52 -11.62
CA ASP A 299 4.08 -19.87 -11.08
C ASP A 299 2.87 -20.31 -10.25
N ALA A 300 2.19 -19.36 -9.60
CA ALA A 300 0.94 -19.62 -8.88
C ALA A 300 -0.18 -20.06 -9.85
N TYR A 301 -0.24 -19.47 -11.05
CA TYR A 301 -1.16 -19.95 -12.09
C TYR A 301 -0.73 -21.30 -12.67
N ALA A 302 0.55 -21.44 -13.05
CA ALA A 302 1.10 -22.65 -13.65
C ALA A 302 1.03 -23.87 -12.71
N TYR A 303 0.98 -23.64 -11.39
CA TYR A 303 0.71 -24.69 -10.41
C TYR A 303 -0.56 -25.48 -10.73
N PHE A 304 -1.57 -24.85 -11.34
CA PHE A 304 -2.85 -25.46 -11.66
C PHE A 304 -2.88 -26.19 -13.01
N ASP A 305 -1.78 -26.19 -13.76
CA ASP A 305 -1.70 -26.89 -15.05
C ASP A 305 -1.77 -28.42 -14.88
N ASP A 306 -2.42 -29.08 -15.83
CA ASP A 306 -2.33 -30.52 -16.04
C ASP A 306 -1.06 -30.89 -16.83
N LEU A 307 -0.89 -32.19 -17.12
CA LEU A 307 0.25 -32.70 -17.91
C LEU A 307 0.24 -32.17 -19.36
N GLN A 308 -0.89 -31.67 -19.85
CA GLN A 308 -1.08 -31.10 -21.19
C GLN A 308 -0.99 -29.56 -21.20
N LYS A 309 -0.61 -28.94 -20.07
CA LYS A 309 -0.55 -27.47 -19.91
C LYS A 309 -1.90 -26.77 -20.03
N ARG A 310 -2.99 -27.46 -19.69
CA ARG A 310 -4.32 -26.88 -19.53
C ARG A 310 -4.54 -26.55 -18.06
N SER A 311 -4.90 -25.30 -17.77
CA SER A 311 -5.14 -24.86 -16.39
C SER A 311 -6.43 -25.47 -15.84
N GLN A 312 -6.34 -26.09 -14.66
CA GLN A 312 -7.47 -26.63 -13.91
C GLN A 312 -8.03 -25.64 -12.87
N LEU A 313 -7.57 -24.38 -12.89
CA LEU A 313 -7.88 -23.39 -11.86
C LEU A 313 -9.39 -23.08 -11.77
N ALA A 314 -10.09 -22.98 -12.89
CA ALA A 314 -11.54 -22.76 -12.92
C ALA A 314 -12.32 -23.90 -12.23
N LYS A 315 -11.81 -25.14 -12.31
CA LYS A 315 -12.39 -26.31 -11.62
C LYS A 315 -12.06 -26.35 -10.13
N VAL A 316 -10.93 -25.77 -9.75
CA VAL A 316 -10.58 -25.58 -8.34
C VAL A 316 -11.45 -24.50 -7.70
N LEU A 317 -11.64 -23.37 -8.38
CA LEU A 317 -12.45 -22.24 -7.93
C LEU A 317 -13.88 -22.33 -8.48
N THR A 318 -14.61 -23.36 -8.05
CA THR A 318 -15.99 -23.59 -8.50
C THR A 318 -16.93 -22.45 -8.11
N LYS A 319 -18.00 -22.25 -8.87
CA LYS A 319 -19.03 -21.24 -8.56
C LYS A 319 -19.58 -21.34 -7.13
N PRO A 320 -19.90 -22.53 -6.58
CA PRO A 320 -20.31 -22.64 -5.17
C PRO A 320 -19.25 -22.14 -4.18
N ARG A 321 -17.96 -22.39 -4.42
CA ARG A 321 -16.87 -21.89 -3.57
C ARG A 321 -16.78 -20.37 -3.63
N ILE A 322 -16.86 -19.79 -4.83
CA ILE A 322 -16.84 -18.34 -5.05
C ILE A 322 -18.05 -17.67 -4.37
N ASP A 323 -19.26 -18.19 -4.59
CA ASP A 323 -20.48 -17.65 -4.01
C ASP A 323 -20.45 -17.70 -2.47
N LEU A 324 -19.90 -18.78 -1.87
CA LEU A 324 -19.70 -18.88 -0.43
C LEU A 324 -18.62 -17.93 0.09
N ALA A 325 -17.49 -17.78 -0.61
CA ALA A 325 -16.44 -16.84 -0.22
C ALA A 325 -16.92 -15.38 -0.25
N MET A 326 -17.80 -15.01 -1.19
CA MET A 326 -18.42 -13.68 -1.23
C MET A 326 -19.44 -13.46 -0.11
N ARG A 327 -20.31 -14.44 0.16
CA ARG A 327 -21.38 -14.31 1.18
C ARG A 327 -20.85 -14.42 2.61
N ASN A 328 -19.86 -15.28 2.83
CA ASN A 328 -19.29 -15.61 4.12
C ASN A 328 -17.76 -15.48 4.06
N PRO A 329 -17.19 -14.26 4.10
CA PRO A 329 -15.76 -14.03 4.00
C PRO A 329 -15.01 -14.37 5.32
N ASN A 330 -15.34 -15.51 5.92
CA ASN A 330 -14.72 -16.05 7.13
C ASN A 330 -13.52 -16.96 6.78
N THR A 331 -12.77 -17.39 7.80
CA THR A 331 -11.61 -18.28 7.62
C THR A 331 -11.93 -19.56 6.86
N GLU A 332 -13.11 -20.16 7.08
CA GLU A 332 -13.45 -21.47 6.51
C GLU A 332 -13.62 -21.45 4.98
N HIS A 333 -14.15 -20.36 4.43
CA HIS A 333 -14.33 -20.21 2.99
C HIS A 333 -13.17 -19.49 2.30
N LYS A 334 -12.31 -18.80 3.07
CA LYS A 334 -11.10 -18.13 2.57
C LYS A 334 -9.92 -19.07 2.39
N LEU A 335 -9.78 -20.10 3.22
CA LEU A 335 -8.66 -21.04 3.13
C LEU A 335 -9.00 -22.20 2.20
N LEU A 336 -8.19 -22.37 1.17
CA LEU A 336 -8.24 -23.46 0.22
C LEU A 336 -6.92 -24.22 0.25
N TYR A 337 -7.00 -25.54 0.41
CA TYR A 337 -5.84 -26.43 0.43
C TYR A 337 -5.80 -27.25 -0.84
N SER A 338 -4.62 -27.45 -1.42
CA SER A 338 -4.48 -28.27 -2.61
C SER A 338 -3.17 -29.03 -2.68
N PHE A 339 -3.19 -30.19 -3.34
CA PHE A 339 -2.00 -30.93 -3.69
C PHE A 339 -2.21 -31.72 -4.98
N VAL A 340 -1.11 -32.18 -5.55
CA VAL A 340 -1.07 -33.00 -6.76
C VAL A 340 -0.46 -34.36 -6.43
N TYR A 341 -1.24 -35.42 -6.61
CA TYR A 341 -0.80 -36.79 -6.46
C TYR A 341 -0.45 -37.38 -7.83
N ARG A 342 0.70 -38.06 -7.92
CA ARG A 342 1.17 -38.69 -9.16
C ARG A 342 1.41 -40.17 -8.91
N ALA A 343 0.71 -41.02 -9.64
CA ALA A 343 0.85 -42.48 -9.57
C ALA A 343 0.53 -43.10 -10.94
N ASN A 344 1.28 -44.13 -11.32
CA ASN A 344 1.07 -44.90 -12.56
C ASN A 344 0.96 -44.03 -13.83
N GLY A 345 1.81 -43.00 -13.94
CA GLY A 345 1.79 -42.06 -15.07
C GLY A 345 0.57 -41.13 -15.12
N ARG A 346 -0.33 -41.17 -14.13
CA ARG A 346 -1.47 -40.26 -14.00
C ARG A 346 -1.18 -39.17 -12.98
N GLN A 347 -1.75 -38.00 -13.22
CA GLN A 347 -1.73 -36.87 -12.30
C GLN A 347 -3.16 -36.59 -11.84
N SER A 348 -3.40 -36.57 -10.53
CA SER A 348 -4.71 -36.20 -9.97
C SER A 348 -4.54 -35.06 -8.97
N ARG A 349 -5.35 -34.01 -9.13
CA ARG A 349 -5.36 -32.86 -8.23
C ARG A 349 -6.45 -33.00 -7.18
N TYR A 350 -6.12 -32.62 -5.96
CA TYR A 350 -7.06 -32.55 -4.86
C TYR A 350 -7.12 -31.11 -4.37
N ALA A 351 -8.32 -30.59 -4.15
CA ALA A 351 -8.51 -29.24 -3.64
C ALA A 351 -9.78 -29.16 -2.78
N ALA A 352 -9.67 -28.58 -1.58
CA ALA A 352 -10.77 -28.44 -0.65
C ALA A 352 -10.64 -27.15 0.18
N THR A 353 -11.76 -26.46 0.37
CA THR A 353 -11.86 -25.36 1.35
C THR A 353 -11.87 -25.93 2.77
N LEU A 354 -11.46 -25.13 3.75
CA LEU A 354 -11.55 -25.54 5.15
C LEU A 354 -12.99 -25.91 5.55
N ALA A 355 -14.00 -25.21 5.01
CA ALA A 355 -15.41 -25.55 5.22
C ALA A 355 -15.79 -26.96 4.72
N GLU A 356 -15.32 -27.36 3.54
CA GLU A 356 -15.57 -28.71 2.98
C GLU A 356 -14.86 -29.79 3.82
N LEU A 357 -13.65 -29.51 4.28
CA LEU A 357 -12.87 -30.40 5.15
C LEU A 357 -13.53 -30.58 6.52
N ASN A 358 -14.06 -29.51 7.11
CA ASN A 358 -14.81 -29.57 8.37
C ASN A 358 -16.10 -30.37 8.21
N ARG A 359 -16.89 -30.09 7.16
CA ARG A 359 -18.17 -30.75 6.89
C ARG A 359 -18.04 -32.25 6.65
N SER A 360 -17.00 -32.67 5.96
CA SER A 360 -16.74 -34.09 5.63
C SER A 360 -16.15 -34.90 6.78
N GLY A 361 -15.59 -34.25 7.81
CA GLY A 361 -14.81 -34.91 8.85
C GLY A 361 -13.46 -35.45 8.38
N LEU A 362 -12.97 -35.04 7.20
CA LEU A 362 -11.70 -35.51 6.61
C LEU A 362 -10.55 -34.51 6.71
N LYS A 363 -10.72 -33.42 7.47
CA LYS A 363 -9.70 -32.39 7.70
C LYS A 363 -8.33 -32.96 8.06
N GLN A 364 -8.27 -33.82 9.07
CA GLN A 364 -7.01 -34.41 9.54
C GLN A 364 -6.34 -35.28 8.47
N LEU A 365 -7.11 -36.15 7.80
CA LEU A 365 -6.62 -37.00 6.71
C LEU A 365 -6.07 -36.17 5.54
N PHE A 366 -6.80 -35.14 5.12
CA PHE A 366 -6.37 -34.28 4.02
C PHE A 366 -5.04 -33.57 4.33
N PHE A 367 -4.90 -33.07 5.56
CA PHE A 367 -3.69 -32.40 6.02
C PHE A 367 -2.52 -33.36 6.17
N SER A 368 -2.69 -34.46 6.88
CA SER A 368 -1.60 -35.42 7.15
C SER A 368 -1.10 -36.11 5.89
N PHE A 369 -1.98 -36.37 4.91
CA PHE A 369 -1.60 -36.96 3.62
C PHE A 369 -1.03 -35.90 2.66
N GLY A 370 -1.79 -34.83 2.41
CA GLY A 370 -1.45 -33.84 1.39
C GLY A 370 -0.15 -33.09 1.68
N SER A 371 0.10 -32.74 2.94
CA SER A 371 1.29 -31.98 3.36
C SER A 371 2.61 -32.75 3.21
N GLN A 372 2.58 -34.07 3.02
CA GLN A 372 3.77 -34.86 2.70
C GLN A 372 4.25 -34.64 1.27
N LEU A 373 3.36 -34.20 0.38
CA LEU A 373 3.66 -34.00 -1.03
C LEU A 373 4.35 -32.65 -1.26
N ALA A 374 5.33 -32.62 -2.16
CA ALA A 374 6.01 -31.38 -2.56
C ALA A 374 5.06 -30.36 -3.21
N SER A 375 3.95 -30.84 -3.77
CA SER A 375 2.89 -30.05 -4.41
C SER A 375 1.87 -29.46 -3.42
N TRP A 376 2.03 -29.67 -2.12
CA TRP A 376 1.18 -29.06 -1.09
C TRP A 376 1.19 -27.53 -1.20
N ARG A 377 0.00 -26.95 -1.29
CA ARG A 377 -0.21 -25.50 -1.30
C ARG A 377 -1.42 -25.11 -0.45
N ILE A 378 -1.30 -23.95 0.17
CA ILE A 378 -2.33 -23.30 0.96
C ILE A 378 -2.60 -21.96 0.29
N TRP A 379 -3.86 -21.72 -0.04
CA TRP A 379 -4.31 -20.53 -0.72
C TRP A 379 -5.24 -19.74 0.16
N GLN A 380 -5.04 -18.43 0.20
CA GLN A 380 -6.01 -17.49 0.74
C GLN A 380 -6.78 -16.89 -0.44
N LEU A 381 -8.10 -17.09 -0.43
CA LEU A 381 -9.03 -16.62 -1.44
C LEU A 381 -9.86 -15.47 -0.86
N ASP A 382 -9.66 -14.27 -1.39
CA ASP A 382 -10.58 -13.14 -1.16
C ASP A 382 -11.45 -12.95 -2.40
N ALA A 383 -12.77 -12.89 -2.21
CA ALA A 383 -13.73 -12.65 -3.28
C ALA A 383 -14.45 -11.32 -3.05
N THR A 384 -14.50 -10.47 -4.08
CA THR A 384 -15.12 -9.15 -4.03
C THR A 384 -16.10 -8.99 -5.18
N GLU A 385 -17.33 -8.55 -4.86
CA GLU A 385 -18.30 -8.17 -5.88
C GLU A 385 -17.90 -6.84 -6.54
N LEU A 386 -18.02 -6.78 -7.86
CA LEU A 386 -17.74 -5.58 -8.66
C LEU A 386 -19.06 -4.84 -8.93
N GLY A 387 -19.13 -3.58 -8.48
CA GLY A 387 -20.25 -2.69 -8.79
C GLY A 387 -20.22 -2.24 -10.25
N GLY A 388 -21.36 -2.35 -10.96
CA GLY A 388 -21.49 -2.20 -12.41
C GLY A 388 -21.26 -0.80 -13.02
N LYS A 389 -20.57 0.11 -12.33
CA LYS A 389 -20.16 1.43 -12.86
C LYS A 389 -18.84 1.85 -12.22
N GLN A 390 -17.74 1.21 -12.62
CA GLN A 390 -16.41 1.73 -12.27
C GLN A 390 -15.91 2.58 -13.43
N ALA A 391 -15.66 3.86 -13.14
CA ALA A 391 -14.99 4.77 -14.04
C ALA A 391 -13.56 4.25 -14.24
N LEU A 392 -13.32 3.64 -15.39
CA LEU A 392 -12.01 3.16 -15.79
C LEU A 392 -11.36 4.33 -16.53
N HIS A 393 -10.37 4.95 -15.91
CA HIS A 393 -9.69 6.13 -16.47
C HIS A 393 -8.22 5.80 -16.59
N ASP A 394 -7.69 5.92 -17.80
CA ASP A 394 -6.27 5.70 -18.10
C ASP A 394 -5.51 7.03 -18.21
N TYR A 395 -6.19 8.18 -18.06
CA TYR A 395 -5.62 9.50 -18.31
C TYR A 395 -5.63 10.37 -17.05
N CYS A 396 -4.48 10.96 -16.74
CA CYS A 396 -4.30 11.83 -15.58
C CYS A 396 -4.45 13.33 -15.91
N LEU A 397 -4.66 13.67 -17.20
CA LEU A 397 -4.70 15.06 -17.68
C LEU A 397 -6.12 15.63 -17.70
N PRO A 398 -6.34 16.89 -17.28
CA PRO A 398 -7.69 17.49 -17.27
C PRO A 398 -8.29 17.62 -18.67
N GLY A 399 -9.54 17.15 -18.85
CA GLY A 399 -10.30 17.31 -20.10
C GLY A 399 -9.94 16.33 -21.23
N GLU A 400 -8.96 15.45 -21.05
CA GLU A 400 -8.61 14.39 -21.99
C GLU A 400 -9.34 13.08 -21.64
N GLU A 401 -10.67 13.09 -21.74
CA GLU A 401 -11.45 11.84 -21.65
C GLU A 401 -11.50 11.16 -23.02
N GLN A 402 -10.71 10.10 -23.20
CA GLN A 402 -10.97 9.14 -24.27
C GLN A 402 -11.75 7.95 -23.71
N PRO A 403 -12.97 7.68 -24.19
CA PRO A 403 -13.70 6.51 -23.74
C PRO A 403 -12.96 5.24 -24.18
N LEU A 404 -12.85 4.27 -23.27
CA LEU A 404 -12.35 2.95 -23.62
C LEU A 404 -13.11 2.40 -24.84
N PRO A 405 -12.45 1.59 -25.70
CA PRO A 405 -13.09 0.93 -26.82
C PRO A 405 -14.38 0.22 -26.37
N LEU A 406 -15.45 0.32 -27.18
CA LEU A 406 -16.79 -0.17 -26.80
C LEU A 406 -16.76 -1.63 -26.30
N LYS A 407 -16.03 -2.50 -27.01
CA LYS A 407 -15.87 -3.92 -26.64
C LYS A 407 -15.21 -4.10 -25.27
N THR A 408 -14.16 -3.32 -24.98
CA THR A 408 -13.46 -3.33 -23.70
C THR A 408 -14.40 -2.90 -22.58
N ARG A 409 -15.15 -1.80 -22.79
CA ARG A 409 -16.13 -1.30 -21.84
C ARG A 409 -17.26 -2.31 -21.57
N GLU A 410 -17.80 -2.93 -22.61
CA GLU A 410 -18.83 -3.97 -22.47
C GLU A 410 -18.30 -5.19 -21.70
N THR A 411 -17.08 -5.64 -22.03
CA THR A 411 -16.42 -6.75 -21.32
C THR A 411 -16.26 -6.44 -19.84
N LEU A 412 -15.73 -5.27 -19.50
CA LEU A 412 -15.51 -4.85 -18.10
C LEU A 412 -16.84 -4.70 -17.34
N ASN A 413 -17.90 -4.20 -17.99
CA ASN A 413 -19.23 -4.07 -17.39
C ASN A 413 -19.94 -5.41 -17.14
N GLN A 414 -19.56 -6.47 -17.85
CA GLN A 414 -20.12 -7.81 -17.65
C GLN A 414 -19.55 -8.51 -16.41
N LEU A 415 -18.33 -8.16 -16.00
CA LEU A 415 -17.67 -8.74 -14.83
C LEU A 415 -18.49 -8.48 -13.56
N LYS A 416 -18.61 -9.51 -12.74
CA LYS A 416 -19.41 -9.49 -11.50
C LYS A 416 -18.57 -9.61 -10.25
N TYR A 417 -17.41 -10.26 -10.35
CA TYR A 417 -16.53 -10.44 -9.21
C TYR A 417 -15.06 -10.41 -9.60
N LEU A 418 -14.26 -10.03 -8.62
CA LEU A 418 -12.82 -10.14 -8.56
C LEU A 418 -12.47 -11.16 -7.49
N LEU A 419 -11.63 -12.13 -7.83
CA LEU A 419 -10.99 -13.03 -6.88
C LEU A 419 -9.52 -12.66 -6.77
N ARG A 420 -9.01 -12.64 -5.54
CA ARG A 420 -7.59 -12.54 -5.25
C ARG A 420 -7.15 -13.85 -4.61
N LEU A 421 -6.22 -14.53 -5.26
CA LEU A 421 -5.66 -15.80 -4.80
C LEU A 421 -4.21 -15.60 -4.37
N ASP A 422 -3.93 -15.74 -3.08
CA ASP A 422 -2.60 -15.60 -2.49
C ASP A 422 -2.05 -16.98 -2.10
N ASP A 423 -0.83 -17.32 -2.51
CA ASP A 423 -0.12 -18.49 -1.99
C ASP A 423 0.43 -18.18 -0.60
N VAL A 424 -0.24 -18.68 0.44
CA VAL A 424 0.16 -18.51 1.84
C VAL A 424 0.93 -19.72 2.36
N THR A 425 1.42 -20.60 1.50
CA THR A 425 2.26 -21.74 1.88
C THR A 425 3.59 -21.26 2.49
N SER A 426 4.01 -21.89 3.59
CA SER A 426 5.34 -21.73 4.15
C SER A 426 5.90 -23.08 4.61
N GLU A 427 7.22 -23.23 4.63
CA GLU A 427 7.87 -24.47 5.08
C GLU A 427 7.52 -24.78 6.55
N ALA A 428 7.55 -23.75 7.41
CA ALA A 428 7.14 -23.89 8.81
C ALA A 428 5.66 -24.30 8.94
N GLY A 429 4.78 -23.71 8.14
CA GLY A 429 3.36 -24.09 8.08
C GLY A 429 3.19 -25.54 7.63
N LYS A 430 3.87 -25.96 6.56
CA LYS A 430 3.85 -27.33 6.05
C LYS A 430 4.20 -28.36 7.13
N LEU A 431 5.25 -28.11 7.92
CA LEU A 431 5.62 -28.97 9.04
C LEU A 431 4.49 -29.09 10.10
N CYS A 432 3.74 -28.02 10.36
CA CYS A 432 2.58 -28.05 11.26
C CYS A 432 1.47 -28.99 10.75
N TYR A 433 1.19 -28.95 9.44
CA TYR A 433 0.21 -29.85 8.82
C TYR A 433 0.70 -31.30 8.72
N GLN A 434 2.01 -31.52 8.57
CA GLN A 434 2.60 -32.87 8.58
C GLN A 434 2.54 -33.54 9.95
N ALA A 435 2.53 -32.76 11.03
CA ALA A 435 2.40 -33.26 12.39
C ALA A 435 0.99 -33.77 12.73
N LYS A 436 -0.01 -33.42 11.90
CA LYS A 436 -1.38 -33.93 11.99
C LYS A 436 -1.41 -35.44 11.72
N ARG A 437 -2.32 -36.17 12.36
CA ARG A 437 -2.42 -37.64 12.23
C ARG A 437 -3.86 -38.04 11.92
N SER A 438 -4.01 -39.00 11.01
CA SER A 438 -5.26 -39.69 10.75
C SER A 438 -4.96 -41.15 10.39
N GLU A 439 -5.77 -42.06 10.92
CA GLU A 439 -5.75 -43.49 10.59
C GLU A 439 -6.81 -43.86 9.53
N GLN A 440 -7.55 -42.86 9.03
CA GLN A 440 -8.58 -43.05 8.02
C GLN A 440 -7.98 -43.45 6.66
N ASP A 441 -8.74 -44.20 5.85
CA ASP A 441 -8.32 -44.62 4.51
C ASP A 441 -8.12 -43.40 3.57
N PRO A 442 -6.93 -43.19 2.98
CA PRO A 442 -6.68 -42.15 1.98
C PRO A 442 -7.64 -42.14 0.79
N ASN A 443 -8.29 -43.27 0.46
CA ASN A 443 -9.29 -43.31 -0.61
C ASN A 443 -10.51 -42.42 -0.35
N LEU A 444 -10.80 -42.08 0.91
CA LEU A 444 -11.88 -41.14 1.26
C LEU A 444 -11.65 -39.74 0.70
N LEU A 445 -10.39 -39.39 0.35
CA LEU A 445 -10.04 -38.12 -0.26
C LEU A 445 -10.49 -37.99 -1.71
N GLN A 446 -10.95 -39.09 -2.36
CA GLN A 446 -11.43 -39.05 -3.75
C GLN A 446 -12.56 -38.03 -3.97
N GLN A 447 -13.36 -37.72 -2.95
CA GLN A 447 -14.40 -36.69 -3.02
C GLN A 447 -13.88 -35.25 -3.24
N PHE A 448 -12.59 -35.00 -2.99
CA PHE A 448 -11.94 -33.71 -3.22
C PHE A 448 -11.12 -33.67 -4.50
N ARG A 449 -11.16 -34.75 -5.30
CA ARG A 449 -10.46 -34.82 -6.58
C ARG A 449 -11.10 -33.81 -7.54
N VAL A 450 -10.26 -33.03 -8.20
CA VAL A 450 -10.67 -32.09 -9.26
C VAL A 450 -10.83 -32.87 -10.56
N ASP A 451 -11.95 -32.66 -11.25
CA ASP A 451 -12.24 -33.33 -12.52
C ASP A 451 -11.32 -32.85 -13.66
N ASP A 452 -10.90 -33.77 -14.53
CA ASP A 452 -10.00 -33.51 -15.66
C ASP A 452 -10.73 -33.02 -16.93
N SER A 453 -12.01 -32.63 -16.83
CA SER A 453 -12.83 -32.21 -17.99
C SER A 453 -12.37 -30.87 -18.56
N ASP A 454 -12.40 -30.71 -19.88
CA ASP A 454 -12.09 -29.45 -20.53
C ASP A 454 -13.06 -28.33 -20.11
N ASP A 455 -12.51 -27.25 -19.55
CA ASP A 455 -13.22 -26.00 -19.29
C ASP A 455 -12.78 -24.91 -20.27
N LYS A 456 -13.55 -23.82 -20.33
CA LYS A 456 -13.09 -22.63 -21.05
C LYS A 456 -11.78 -22.13 -20.43
N PRO A 457 -10.72 -21.91 -21.22
CA PRO A 457 -9.44 -21.46 -20.67
C PRO A 457 -9.58 -20.04 -20.13
N ILE A 458 -8.99 -19.79 -18.96
CA ILE A 458 -8.86 -18.44 -18.40
C ILE A 458 -7.87 -17.66 -19.28
N LYS A 459 -8.30 -16.52 -19.81
CA LYS A 459 -7.42 -15.66 -20.59
C LYS A 459 -6.49 -14.89 -19.66
N LEU A 460 -5.21 -15.28 -19.64
CA LEU A 460 -4.19 -14.55 -18.89
C LEU A 460 -3.70 -13.34 -19.66
N LEU A 461 -3.75 -12.18 -19.00
CA LEU A 461 -3.28 -10.89 -19.50
C LEU A 461 -2.07 -10.45 -18.67
N ALA A 462 -0.91 -10.37 -19.30
CA ALA A 462 0.31 -9.95 -18.62
C ALA A 462 0.20 -8.47 -18.24
N VAL A 463 0.36 -8.13 -16.97
CA VAL A 463 0.26 -6.74 -16.48
C VAL A 463 1.34 -5.88 -17.10
N SER A 464 2.58 -6.34 -17.05
CA SER A 464 3.74 -5.58 -17.52
C SER A 464 4.32 -6.29 -18.73
N TRP A 465 4.01 -5.77 -19.91
CA TRP A 465 4.58 -6.24 -21.15
C TRP A 465 5.93 -5.56 -21.33
N HIS A 466 6.91 -6.02 -20.55
CA HIS A 466 8.30 -5.61 -20.73
C HIS A 466 8.89 -6.54 -21.77
N ASP A 467 8.86 -6.15 -23.04
CA ASP A 467 9.77 -6.79 -23.96
C ASP A 467 11.19 -6.36 -23.62
N ARG A 468 11.89 -7.25 -22.91
CA ARG A 468 13.31 -7.08 -22.57
C ARG A 468 14.20 -7.23 -23.80
N ARG A 469 13.64 -7.57 -24.96
CA ARG A 469 14.37 -7.66 -26.22
C ARG A 469 14.63 -6.25 -26.71
N GLN A 470 15.88 -6.00 -27.07
CA GLN A 470 16.30 -4.76 -27.72
C GLN A 470 15.79 -4.65 -29.17
N GLU A 471 15.09 -5.66 -29.68
CA GLU A 471 14.70 -5.79 -31.08
C GLU A 471 13.34 -6.49 -31.24
N LYS A 472 12.57 -6.08 -32.25
CA LYS A 472 11.29 -6.70 -32.60
C LYS A 472 11.49 -8.15 -33.05
N ARG A 473 10.68 -9.06 -32.51
CA ARG A 473 10.55 -10.45 -32.96
C ARG A 473 9.26 -10.65 -33.73
N PHE A 474 9.38 -11.42 -34.78
CA PHE A 474 8.29 -11.78 -35.67
C PHE A 474 8.07 -13.28 -35.59
N ALA A 475 6.81 -13.69 -35.57
CA ALA A 475 6.46 -15.08 -35.80
C ALA A 475 6.78 -15.41 -37.27
N LEU A 476 7.80 -16.23 -37.48
CA LEU A 476 8.19 -16.69 -38.80
C LEU A 476 8.54 -18.16 -38.70
N GLN A 477 7.82 -18.99 -39.46
CA GLN A 477 8.15 -20.40 -39.64
C GLN A 477 8.99 -20.60 -40.90
N THR A 478 10.30 -20.78 -40.72
CA THR A 478 11.21 -21.12 -41.80
C THR A 478 12.14 -22.24 -41.36
N LEU A 479 12.65 -22.97 -42.35
CA LEU A 479 13.58 -24.06 -42.11
C LEU A 479 14.98 -23.49 -41.90
N VAL A 480 15.64 -23.91 -40.83
CA VAL A 480 16.98 -23.47 -40.42
C VAL A 480 17.87 -24.69 -40.25
N GLU A 481 19.03 -24.65 -40.91
CA GLU A 481 20.08 -25.65 -40.71
C GLU A 481 21.00 -25.18 -39.58
N VAL A 482 21.21 -26.04 -38.60
CA VAL A 482 21.96 -25.77 -37.37
C VAL A 482 23.18 -26.69 -37.35
N SER A 483 24.39 -26.12 -37.42
CA SER A 483 25.63 -26.91 -37.48
C SER A 483 26.61 -26.55 -36.36
N GLN A 484 27.20 -27.56 -35.73
CA GLN A 484 28.25 -27.40 -34.72
C GLN A 484 29.29 -28.52 -34.88
N GLY A 485 30.53 -28.14 -35.23
CA GLY A 485 31.56 -29.12 -35.58
C GLY A 485 31.16 -29.94 -36.82
N SER A 486 31.15 -31.27 -36.69
CA SER A 486 30.71 -32.20 -37.73
C SER A 486 29.22 -32.54 -37.70
N GLN A 487 28.48 -32.03 -36.71
CA GLN A 487 27.05 -32.31 -36.54
C GLN A 487 26.21 -31.24 -37.26
N SER A 488 25.15 -31.66 -37.96
CA SER A 488 24.16 -30.78 -38.58
C SER A 488 22.75 -31.28 -38.25
N PHE A 489 21.86 -30.34 -37.91
CA PHE A 489 20.48 -30.59 -37.52
C PHE A 489 19.55 -29.67 -38.29
N MET A 490 18.35 -30.16 -38.58
CA MET A 490 17.28 -29.35 -39.18
C MET A 490 16.29 -28.93 -38.11
N ALA A 491 15.93 -27.64 -38.11
CA ALA A 491 14.96 -27.07 -37.19
C ALA A 491 13.99 -26.13 -37.90
N LEU A 492 12.82 -25.93 -37.31
CA LEU A 492 11.86 -24.92 -37.74
C LEU A 492 11.95 -23.72 -36.79
N SER A 493 12.01 -22.51 -37.34
CA SER A 493 11.89 -21.31 -36.49
C SER A 493 10.46 -21.14 -35.98
N GLU A 494 10.34 -20.72 -34.72
CA GLU A 494 9.07 -20.27 -34.14
C GLU A 494 8.98 -18.75 -34.12
N ASP A 495 10.09 -18.09 -33.79
CA ASP A 495 10.24 -16.65 -33.82
C ASP A 495 11.63 -16.26 -34.31
N ILE A 496 11.74 -15.08 -34.92
CA ILE A 496 12.99 -14.50 -35.43
C ILE A 496 13.04 -12.99 -35.17
N SER A 497 14.22 -12.47 -34.83
CA SER A 497 14.58 -11.06 -34.83
C SER A 497 15.87 -10.86 -35.63
N ALA A 498 16.40 -9.63 -35.69
CA ALA A 498 17.65 -9.37 -36.40
C ALA A 498 18.83 -10.16 -35.82
N SER A 499 18.88 -10.35 -34.51
CA SER A 499 19.98 -11.06 -33.82
C SER A 499 19.56 -12.28 -33.01
N GLY A 500 18.28 -12.64 -32.98
CA GLY A 500 17.75 -13.70 -32.12
C GLY A 500 16.82 -14.64 -32.86
N ILE A 501 16.83 -15.91 -32.49
CA ILE A 501 15.94 -16.90 -33.09
C ILE A 501 15.57 -18.00 -32.10
N LYS A 502 14.31 -18.43 -32.14
CA LYS A 502 13.82 -19.61 -31.43
C LYS A 502 13.59 -20.72 -32.43
N LEU A 503 14.21 -21.88 -32.19
CA LEU A 503 14.14 -23.03 -33.07
C LEU A 503 13.51 -24.22 -32.34
N ARG A 504 12.63 -24.93 -33.05
CA ARG A 504 12.08 -26.22 -32.67
C ARG A 504 12.73 -27.32 -33.51
N PHE A 505 13.33 -28.27 -32.83
CA PHE A 505 13.89 -29.47 -33.44
C PHE A 505 12.86 -30.60 -33.45
N LYS A 506 13.08 -31.64 -34.26
CA LYS A 506 12.29 -32.88 -34.17
C LYS A 506 12.64 -33.67 -32.90
N ASP A 507 13.95 -33.77 -32.64
CA ASP A 507 14.55 -34.45 -31.49
C ASP A 507 15.56 -33.50 -30.84
N ALA A 508 15.81 -33.66 -29.54
CA ALA A 508 16.73 -32.79 -28.80
C ALA A 508 18.17 -32.87 -29.38
N PRO A 509 18.73 -31.78 -29.91
CA PRO A 509 20.05 -31.82 -30.53
C PRO A 509 21.14 -31.80 -29.45
N ALA A 510 22.20 -32.59 -29.66
CA ALA A 510 23.36 -32.66 -28.78
C ALA A 510 24.32 -31.48 -28.99
N LEU A 511 23.87 -30.26 -28.69
CA LEU A 511 24.65 -29.03 -28.86
C LEU A 511 25.41 -28.65 -27.58
N ASP A 512 26.70 -28.32 -27.73
CA ASP A 512 27.54 -27.74 -26.68
C ASP A 512 27.24 -26.25 -26.52
N LYS A 513 26.67 -25.87 -25.38
CA LYS A 513 26.29 -24.49 -25.04
C LYS A 513 27.49 -23.54 -24.92
N THR A 514 28.69 -24.06 -24.69
CA THR A 514 29.90 -23.25 -24.49
C THR A 514 30.53 -22.83 -25.82
N LYS A 515 30.13 -23.43 -26.94
CA LYS A 515 30.71 -23.20 -28.27
C LYS A 515 29.72 -22.51 -29.22
N PRO A 516 30.21 -21.73 -30.20
CA PRO A 516 29.38 -21.20 -31.26
C PRO A 516 28.66 -22.29 -32.07
N VAL A 517 27.50 -21.94 -32.61
CA VAL A 517 26.67 -22.75 -33.50
C VAL A 517 26.44 -21.96 -34.78
N ALA A 518 26.59 -22.58 -35.94
CA ALA A 518 26.41 -21.93 -37.22
C ALA A 518 25.00 -22.18 -37.77
N LEU A 519 24.24 -21.11 -38.00
CA LEU A 519 22.89 -21.15 -38.55
C LEU A 519 22.88 -20.76 -40.02
N SER A 520 22.22 -21.56 -40.86
CA SER A 520 21.96 -21.26 -42.26
C SER A 520 20.46 -21.18 -42.53
N TYR A 521 20.06 -20.28 -43.43
CA TYR A 521 18.65 -20.01 -43.76
C TYR A 521 18.35 -20.32 -45.24
N PRO A 522 18.22 -21.60 -45.64
CA PRO A 522 18.13 -21.99 -47.05
C PRO A 522 17.00 -21.30 -47.84
N LYS A 523 15.83 -21.11 -47.20
CA LYS A 523 14.69 -20.43 -47.84
C LYS A 523 14.91 -18.93 -47.95
N LEU A 524 15.41 -18.28 -46.90
CA LEU A 524 15.65 -16.83 -46.89
C LEU A 524 16.85 -16.45 -47.77
N GLN A 525 17.82 -17.34 -47.95
CA GLN A 525 18.96 -17.16 -48.85
C GLN A 525 18.52 -16.88 -50.29
N LYS A 526 17.41 -17.47 -50.75
CA LYS A 526 16.85 -17.21 -52.08
C LYS A 526 16.37 -15.77 -52.26
N LEU A 527 16.04 -15.08 -51.16
CA LEU A 527 15.61 -13.68 -51.14
C LEU A 527 16.77 -12.72 -50.88
N ALA A 528 17.97 -13.24 -50.54
CA ALA A 528 19.07 -12.44 -50.01
C ALA A 528 20.01 -11.85 -51.06
N GLY A 529 19.83 -12.20 -52.35
CA GLY A 529 20.69 -11.74 -53.43
C GLY A 529 22.17 -12.09 -53.17
N SER A 530 23.03 -11.06 -53.11
CA SER A 530 24.46 -11.20 -52.81
C SER A 530 24.77 -11.38 -51.31
N ASN A 531 23.82 -11.18 -50.40
CA ASN A 531 24.04 -11.37 -48.96
C ASN A 531 24.06 -12.86 -48.60
N LYS A 532 24.97 -13.26 -47.70
CA LYS A 532 25.19 -14.68 -47.36
C LYS A 532 24.52 -15.04 -46.03
N LEU A 533 23.31 -15.56 -46.11
CA LEU A 533 22.55 -16.13 -44.99
C LEU A 533 22.89 -17.61 -44.71
N ALA A 534 24.18 -17.94 -44.77
CA ALA A 534 24.68 -19.29 -44.54
C ALA A 534 25.82 -19.28 -43.52
N LYS A 535 25.77 -20.22 -42.57
CA LYS A 535 26.75 -20.40 -41.49
C LYS A 535 26.98 -19.14 -40.64
N ILE A 536 25.91 -18.40 -40.35
CA ILE A 536 25.97 -17.24 -39.46
C ILE A 536 26.21 -17.73 -38.02
N PRO A 537 27.18 -17.17 -37.29
CA PRO A 537 27.53 -17.64 -35.95
C PRO A 537 26.55 -17.14 -34.87
N TYR A 538 26.03 -18.08 -34.09
CA TYR A 538 25.13 -17.88 -32.96
C TYR A 538 25.68 -18.59 -31.72
N GLN A 539 25.14 -18.25 -30.55
CA GLN A 539 25.33 -18.96 -29.31
C GLN A 539 23.99 -19.52 -28.84
N LEU A 540 24.00 -20.77 -28.38
CA LEU A 540 22.85 -21.39 -27.73
C LEU A 540 22.73 -20.86 -26.30
N LEU A 541 21.67 -20.10 -26.03
CA LEU A 541 21.43 -19.49 -24.71
C LEU A 541 20.71 -20.44 -23.76
N SER A 542 19.68 -21.12 -24.23
CA SER A 542 18.90 -22.06 -23.42
C SER A 542 18.23 -23.12 -24.27
N GLN A 543 17.91 -24.24 -23.62
CA GLN A 543 17.10 -25.32 -24.17
C GLN A 543 15.93 -25.58 -23.22
N ARG A 544 14.74 -25.79 -23.79
CA ARG A 544 13.48 -26.06 -23.07
C ARG A 544 12.80 -27.30 -23.67
N SER A 545 11.77 -27.79 -22.98
CA SER A 545 10.99 -28.97 -23.41
C SER A 545 11.88 -30.17 -23.70
N GLU A 546 12.65 -30.59 -22.70
CA GLU A 546 13.60 -31.71 -22.79
C GLU A 546 14.67 -31.57 -23.89
N GLY A 547 14.97 -30.33 -24.31
CA GLY A 547 16.01 -30.05 -25.31
C GLY A 547 15.49 -29.75 -26.70
N VAL A 548 14.20 -29.98 -26.97
CA VAL A 548 13.58 -29.87 -28.30
C VAL A 548 13.44 -28.41 -28.77
N ILE A 549 13.37 -27.45 -27.84
CA ILE A 549 13.28 -26.02 -28.16
C ILE A 549 14.59 -25.33 -27.77
N GLY A 550 15.26 -24.70 -28.73
CA GLY A 550 16.51 -23.95 -28.52
C GLY A 550 16.33 -22.45 -28.75
N HIS A 551 16.92 -21.64 -27.88
CA HIS A 551 16.99 -20.17 -28.03
C HIS A 551 18.41 -19.77 -28.39
N PHE A 552 18.57 -19.06 -29.51
CA PHE A 552 19.86 -18.70 -30.06
C PHE A 552 20.01 -17.17 -30.16
N LYS A 553 21.23 -16.67 -29.95
CA LYS A 553 21.61 -15.27 -30.13
C LYS A 553 22.83 -15.15 -31.03
N ALA A 554 22.78 -14.24 -32.01
CA ALA A 554 23.87 -14.00 -32.94
C ALA A 554 25.11 -13.47 -32.22
N LEU A 555 26.28 -13.95 -32.64
CA LEU A 555 27.55 -13.48 -32.12
C LEU A 555 28.06 -12.33 -33.01
N HIS A 556 27.69 -11.10 -32.65
CA HIS A 556 28.01 -9.89 -33.41
C HIS A 556 29.51 -9.72 -33.73
N GLN A 557 30.39 -10.20 -32.85
CA GLN A 557 31.84 -10.12 -33.05
C GLN A 557 32.37 -10.93 -34.26
N TYR A 558 31.57 -11.86 -34.80
CA TYR A 558 31.93 -12.71 -35.92
C TYR A 558 31.14 -12.41 -37.21
N ASP A 559 30.23 -11.43 -37.19
CA ASP A 559 29.58 -10.90 -38.40
C ASP A 559 30.12 -9.49 -38.66
N LYS A 560 30.61 -9.22 -39.87
CA LYS A 560 31.07 -7.86 -40.27
C LYS A 560 29.89 -6.88 -40.47
N GLY A 561 28.80 -7.07 -39.74
CA GLY A 561 27.58 -6.26 -39.75
C GLY A 561 26.68 -6.41 -40.98
N GLN A 562 27.08 -7.13 -42.03
CA GLN A 562 26.30 -7.18 -43.29
C GLN A 562 25.11 -8.14 -43.24
N ASN A 563 25.28 -9.33 -42.67
CA ASN A 563 24.24 -10.37 -42.73
C ASN A 563 23.12 -10.11 -41.72
N LEU A 564 23.46 -9.72 -40.49
CA LEU A 564 22.47 -9.33 -39.47
C LEU A 564 21.73 -8.04 -39.86
N ALA A 565 22.40 -7.06 -40.48
CA ALA A 565 21.73 -5.86 -41.00
C ALA A 565 20.79 -6.19 -42.15
N PHE A 566 21.12 -7.17 -43.01
CA PHE A 566 20.20 -7.66 -44.03
C PHE A 566 18.98 -8.36 -43.41
N LEU A 567 19.16 -9.23 -42.41
CA LEU A 567 18.04 -9.84 -41.69
C LEU A 567 17.15 -8.78 -41.05
N ALA A 568 17.73 -7.76 -40.42
CA ALA A 568 16.97 -6.62 -39.89
C ALA A 568 16.14 -5.95 -40.99
N LYS A 569 16.76 -5.57 -42.11
CA LYS A 569 16.05 -4.95 -43.25
C LYS A 569 14.95 -5.84 -43.83
N LEU A 570 15.21 -7.14 -43.97
CA LEU A 570 14.24 -8.10 -44.50
C LEU A 570 13.02 -8.22 -43.59
N LEU A 571 13.22 -8.26 -42.28
CA LEU A 571 12.13 -8.30 -41.32
C LEU A 571 11.35 -6.98 -41.29
N THR A 572 12.03 -5.83 -41.26
CA THR A 572 11.37 -4.50 -41.28
C THR A 572 10.58 -4.29 -42.57
N HIS A 573 11.12 -4.66 -43.73
CA HIS A 573 10.43 -4.50 -45.01
C HIS A 573 9.17 -5.38 -45.15
N ASN A 574 9.13 -6.52 -44.45
CA ASN A 574 7.99 -7.43 -44.48
C ASN A 574 7.14 -7.35 -43.21
N GLN A 575 7.34 -6.33 -42.36
CA GLN A 575 6.68 -6.24 -41.06
C GLN A 575 5.15 -6.29 -41.15
N ASP A 576 4.55 -5.71 -42.20
CA ASP A 576 3.09 -5.69 -42.39
C ASP A 576 2.50 -7.09 -42.69
N LYS A 577 3.35 -8.04 -43.09
CA LYS A 577 2.97 -9.44 -43.38
C LYS A 577 3.37 -10.40 -42.26
N LEU A 578 4.11 -9.91 -41.26
CA LEU A 578 4.66 -10.70 -40.17
C LEU A 578 3.94 -10.35 -38.89
N THR A 579 3.44 -11.36 -38.17
CA THR A 579 2.87 -11.12 -36.83
C THR A 579 3.99 -10.69 -35.89
N SER A 580 3.97 -9.42 -35.50
CA SER A 580 4.82 -8.87 -34.45
C SER A 580 4.48 -9.61 -33.15
N LEU A 581 5.42 -10.39 -32.63
CA LEU A 581 5.31 -10.95 -31.27
C LEU A 581 5.59 -9.90 -30.20
N ASN A 582 5.84 -8.67 -30.66
CA ASN A 582 6.14 -7.50 -29.86
C ASN A 582 4.94 -6.57 -29.64
N GLU A 583 3.78 -6.88 -30.20
CA GLU A 583 2.60 -6.03 -30.08
C GLU A 583 1.51 -6.87 -29.43
N ARG A 584 0.86 -6.30 -28.39
CA ARG A 584 -0.33 -6.93 -27.82
C ARG A 584 -1.43 -6.89 -28.89
N PRO A 585 -2.26 -7.94 -29.01
CA PRO A 585 -3.45 -7.87 -29.84
C PRO A 585 -4.30 -6.65 -29.49
N ASP A 586 -4.90 -6.03 -30.51
CA ASP A 586 -5.75 -4.84 -30.35
C ASP A 586 -6.82 -5.06 -29.28
N GLY A 587 -6.97 -4.09 -28.37
CA GLY A 587 -7.93 -4.13 -27.27
C GLY A 587 -7.45 -4.87 -26.00
N GLU A 588 -6.38 -5.67 -26.06
CA GLU A 588 -5.84 -6.33 -24.87
C GLU A 588 -5.14 -5.34 -23.94
N THR A 589 -4.55 -4.28 -24.47
CA THR A 589 -3.90 -3.25 -23.65
C THR A 589 -4.92 -2.55 -22.76
N GLU A 590 -5.97 -2.01 -23.36
CA GLU A 590 -7.06 -1.29 -22.71
C GLU A 590 -7.83 -2.19 -21.74
N LEU A 591 -8.04 -3.46 -22.11
CA LEU A 591 -8.63 -4.44 -21.20
C LEU A 591 -7.71 -4.71 -20.01
N THR A 592 -6.41 -4.87 -20.23
CA THR A 592 -5.44 -5.09 -19.14
C THR A 592 -5.41 -3.88 -18.20
N GLU A 593 -5.37 -2.65 -18.71
CA GLU A 593 -5.44 -1.44 -17.88
C GLU A 593 -6.74 -1.36 -17.09
N GLY A 594 -7.87 -1.65 -17.74
CA GLY A 594 -9.15 -1.71 -17.06
C GLY A 594 -9.17 -2.72 -15.92
N LEU A 595 -8.70 -3.95 -16.14
CA LEU A 595 -8.63 -4.98 -15.10
C LEU A 595 -7.66 -4.60 -13.96
N LYS A 596 -6.53 -3.94 -14.25
CA LYS A 596 -5.60 -3.44 -13.21
C LYS A 596 -6.30 -2.42 -12.31
N ASN A 597 -7.03 -1.48 -12.90
CA ASN A 597 -7.76 -0.45 -12.17
C ASN A 597 -8.83 -1.08 -11.26
N LEU A 598 -9.61 -2.04 -11.78
CA LEU A 598 -10.57 -2.82 -10.98
C LEU A 598 -9.87 -3.52 -9.81
N PHE A 599 -8.71 -4.12 -10.02
CA PHE A 599 -7.95 -4.81 -8.98
C PHE A 599 -7.39 -3.85 -7.92
N LEU A 600 -6.76 -2.74 -8.34
CA LEU A 600 -6.08 -1.80 -7.44
C LEU A 600 -7.06 -1.08 -6.50
N GLN A 601 -8.29 -0.84 -6.94
CA GLN A 601 -9.37 -0.33 -6.08
C GLN A 601 -9.75 -1.29 -4.95
N GLN A 602 -9.36 -2.55 -5.06
CA GLN A 602 -9.70 -3.65 -4.15
C GLN A 602 -8.45 -4.22 -3.45
N LEU A 603 -7.35 -3.46 -3.34
CA LEU A 603 -6.14 -3.92 -2.65
C LEU A 603 -6.43 -4.26 -1.18
N ASN A 604 -6.14 -5.51 -0.82
CA ASN A 604 -6.19 -6.03 0.55
C ASN A 604 -4.80 -6.20 1.19
N SER A 605 -3.74 -6.28 0.38
CA SER A 605 -2.38 -6.16 0.86
C SER A 605 -1.96 -4.69 0.96
N VAL A 606 -0.85 -4.44 1.66
CA VAL A 606 -0.26 -3.12 1.82
C VAL A 606 1.09 -3.08 1.11
N PRO A 607 1.16 -2.59 -0.13
CA PRO A 607 2.43 -2.36 -0.82
C PRO A 607 3.17 -1.18 -0.19
N PHE A 608 4.49 -1.23 -0.20
CA PHE A 608 5.35 -0.13 0.24
C PHE A 608 6.62 -0.05 -0.58
N PHE A 609 7.24 1.13 -0.66
CA PHE A 609 8.38 1.38 -1.54
C PHE A 609 9.61 1.82 -0.77
N PHE A 610 10.77 1.40 -1.29
CA PHE A 610 12.07 1.80 -0.78
C PHE A 610 12.70 2.80 -1.73
N HIS A 611 13.03 3.98 -1.22
CA HIS A 611 13.76 5.00 -1.98
C HIS A 611 15.21 5.11 -1.51
N LYS A 612 16.10 5.43 -2.45
CA LYS A 612 17.50 5.75 -2.16
C LYS A 612 17.59 7.16 -1.55
N ARG A 613 17.85 7.24 -0.25
CA ARG A 613 18.07 8.49 0.49
C ARG A 613 19.53 8.54 0.94
N GLY A 614 20.35 9.28 0.19
CA GLY A 614 21.80 9.28 0.38
C GLY A 614 22.43 7.91 0.11
N HIS A 615 23.05 7.32 1.14
CA HIS A 615 23.68 5.99 1.08
C HIS A 615 22.78 4.85 1.58
N LYS A 616 21.59 5.16 2.12
CA LYS A 616 20.68 4.18 2.71
C LYS A 616 19.43 4.01 1.84
N ALA A 617 18.83 2.81 1.91
CA ALA A 617 17.48 2.59 1.46
C ALA A 617 16.52 2.93 2.60
N GLN A 618 15.44 3.64 2.30
CA GLN A 618 14.42 4.01 3.28
C GLN A 618 13.04 3.61 2.77
N ALA A 619 12.27 2.91 3.61
CA ALA A 619 10.86 2.61 3.35
C ALA A 619 10.00 3.79 3.82
N ASP A 620 9.63 4.67 2.90
CA ASP A 620 9.03 5.99 3.18
C ASP A 620 7.69 6.22 2.43
N LEU A 621 7.21 5.22 1.70
CA LEU A 621 5.92 5.28 1.01
C LEU A 621 5.13 3.99 1.20
N VAL A 622 3.89 4.13 1.65
CA VAL A 622 2.88 3.07 1.74
C VAL A 622 1.79 3.35 0.72
N CYS A 623 1.40 2.31 0.00
CA CYS A 623 0.28 2.35 -0.93
C CYS A 623 -0.96 1.68 -0.33
N ARG A 624 -2.14 2.17 -0.70
CA ARG A 624 -3.42 1.65 -0.22
C ARG A 624 -4.53 1.79 -1.26
N SER A 625 -5.61 1.05 -1.07
CA SER A 625 -6.89 1.35 -1.71
C SER A 625 -7.71 2.31 -0.83
N LEU A 626 -8.92 2.66 -1.29
CA LEU A 626 -9.91 3.34 -0.46
C LEU A 626 -10.63 2.41 0.51
N LYS A 627 -10.46 1.09 0.39
CA LYS A 627 -11.06 0.13 1.32
C LYS A 627 -10.32 0.11 2.64
N HIS A 628 -11.06 -0.27 3.68
CA HIS A 628 -10.51 -0.51 5.00
C HIS A 628 -9.51 -1.67 4.98
N ASN A 629 -8.40 -1.53 5.71
CA ASN A 629 -7.34 -2.52 5.78
C ASN A 629 -6.75 -2.56 7.20
N ARG A 630 -6.85 -3.73 7.85
CA ARG A 630 -6.42 -3.94 9.24
C ARG A 630 -4.92 -3.75 9.46
N VAL A 631 -4.10 -4.04 8.45
CA VAL A 631 -2.66 -3.80 8.50
C VAL A 631 -2.37 -2.29 8.52
N LEU A 632 -3.12 -1.50 7.74
CA LEU A 632 -2.99 -0.03 7.78
C LEU A 632 -3.44 0.54 9.12
N ASP A 633 -4.53 0.02 9.71
CA ASP A 633 -4.96 0.46 11.05
C ASP A 633 -3.84 0.23 12.07
N TRP A 634 -3.21 -0.95 12.02
CA TRP A 634 -2.07 -1.29 12.88
C TRP A 634 -0.90 -0.34 12.65
N LEU A 635 -0.50 -0.09 11.40
CA LEU A 635 0.58 0.84 11.07
C LEU A 635 0.26 2.31 11.44
N GLN A 636 -1.00 2.65 11.63
CA GLN A 636 -1.44 3.97 12.08
C GLN A 636 -1.52 4.07 13.62
N LEU A 637 -1.46 2.95 14.36
CA LEU A 637 -1.49 2.98 15.82
C LEU A 637 -0.33 3.81 16.37
N GLY A 638 -0.67 4.84 17.16
CA GLY A 638 0.30 5.78 17.74
C GLY A 638 0.56 7.03 16.90
N SER A 639 0.07 7.10 15.66
CA SER A 639 0.16 8.31 14.82
C SER A 639 -1.02 9.24 15.10
N SER A 640 -0.74 10.50 15.40
CA SER A 640 -1.73 11.59 15.40
C SER A 640 -1.95 12.18 14.00
N VAL A 641 -1.11 11.81 13.03
CA VAL A 641 -1.09 12.39 11.68
C VAL A 641 -1.83 11.49 10.71
N SER A 642 -2.98 11.97 10.22
CA SER A 642 -3.76 11.28 9.20
C SER A 642 -2.94 11.05 7.92
N GLY A 643 -3.04 9.84 7.34
CA GLY A 643 -2.36 9.49 6.09
C GLY A 643 -0.84 9.29 6.21
N ARG A 644 -0.31 9.10 7.44
CA ARG A 644 1.07 8.69 7.68
C ARG A 644 1.13 7.42 8.51
N TYR A 645 2.09 6.56 8.19
CA TYR A 645 2.18 5.19 8.72
C TYR A 645 3.58 4.87 9.27
N HIS A 646 3.62 4.14 10.38
CA HIS A 646 4.85 3.77 11.08
C HIS A 646 5.48 2.48 10.50
N LEU A 647 5.99 2.53 9.27
CA LEU A 647 6.75 1.38 8.73
C LEU A 647 7.99 1.03 9.55
N GLN A 648 8.59 2.01 10.24
CA GLN A 648 9.74 1.78 11.10
C GLN A 648 9.43 0.90 12.32
N GLN A 649 8.15 0.70 12.69
CA GLN A 649 7.80 -0.28 13.72
C GLN A 649 8.31 -1.68 13.36
N LEU A 650 8.35 -2.03 12.07
CA LEU A 650 8.94 -3.30 11.61
C LEU A 650 10.45 -3.38 11.89
N ALA A 651 11.16 -2.25 11.97
CA ALA A 651 12.59 -2.21 12.25
C ALA A 651 12.93 -2.40 13.74
N SER A 652 11.94 -2.52 14.63
CA SER A 652 12.21 -2.88 16.03
C SER A 652 12.72 -4.31 16.19
N GLU A 653 12.46 -5.17 15.21
CA GLU A 653 12.96 -6.55 15.16
C GLU A 653 14.22 -6.66 14.29
N PRO A 654 15.33 -7.24 14.77
CA PRO A 654 16.61 -7.24 14.06
C PRO A 654 16.57 -7.86 12.65
N GLU A 655 15.87 -8.98 12.46
CA GLU A 655 15.76 -9.62 11.13
C GLU A 655 14.95 -8.76 10.16
N LEU A 656 13.87 -8.14 10.63
CA LEU A 656 13.07 -7.22 9.82
C LEU A 656 13.82 -5.91 9.60
N ALA A 657 14.61 -5.43 10.55
CA ALA A 657 15.53 -4.31 10.37
C ALA A 657 16.56 -4.64 9.28
N GLN A 658 17.10 -5.86 9.23
CA GLN A 658 17.96 -6.31 8.14
C GLN A 658 17.20 -6.45 6.81
N LEU A 659 15.94 -6.88 6.82
CA LEU A 659 15.09 -6.85 5.62
C LEU A 659 14.76 -5.41 5.20
N LEU A 660 14.67 -4.45 6.10
CA LEU A 660 14.36 -3.07 5.73
C LEU A 660 15.61 -2.29 5.31
N GLN A 661 16.74 -2.56 5.95
CA GLN A 661 17.98 -1.77 5.85
C GLN A 661 19.13 -2.51 5.16
N GLY A 662 18.99 -3.81 4.92
CA GLY A 662 20.01 -4.64 4.27
C GLY A 662 20.27 -4.25 2.81
N PRO A 663 21.41 -4.67 2.24
CA PRO A 663 21.88 -4.17 0.95
C PRO A 663 20.97 -4.60 -0.21
N LEU A 664 20.04 -3.72 -0.57
CA LEU A 664 19.16 -3.85 -1.74
C LEU A 664 19.92 -3.74 -3.07
N THR A 665 21.13 -3.18 -3.04
CA THR A 665 21.93 -2.91 -4.24
C THR A 665 22.53 -4.17 -4.87
N LYS A 666 22.67 -5.28 -4.12
CA LYS A 666 23.28 -6.53 -4.60
C LYS A 666 22.30 -7.49 -5.29
N ALA A 667 21.03 -7.47 -4.91
CA ALA A 667 20.00 -8.32 -5.50
C ALA A 667 19.67 -7.88 -6.92
N LEU A 668 19.34 -8.82 -7.81
CA LEU A 668 18.83 -8.54 -9.14
C LEU A 668 17.32 -8.32 -9.12
N SER A 669 16.80 -7.46 -9.99
CA SER A 669 15.36 -7.27 -10.17
C SER A 669 14.65 -8.53 -10.68
N THR A 670 15.38 -9.52 -11.17
CA THR A 670 14.86 -10.82 -11.64
C THR A 670 14.66 -11.84 -10.53
N GLU A 671 15.24 -11.62 -9.34
CA GLU A 671 15.09 -12.53 -8.21
C GLU A 671 13.68 -12.46 -7.63
N ALA A 672 13.20 -13.59 -7.09
CA ALA A 672 11.93 -13.68 -6.38
C ALA A 672 11.98 -12.82 -5.10
N MET A 673 10.82 -12.38 -4.63
CA MET A 673 10.75 -11.66 -3.36
C MET A 673 11.11 -12.58 -2.20
N THR A 674 11.83 -12.03 -1.21
CA THR A 674 12.05 -12.72 0.06
C THR A 674 10.92 -12.38 1.01
N ALA A 675 10.31 -13.38 1.65
CA ALA A 675 9.17 -13.22 2.55
C ALA A 675 9.51 -13.66 3.99
N TYR A 676 8.95 -12.95 4.97
CA TYR A 676 9.12 -13.20 6.40
C TYR A 676 7.75 -13.16 7.08
N GLU A 677 7.49 -14.13 7.96
CA GLU A 677 6.26 -14.19 8.76
C GLU A 677 6.53 -13.70 10.18
N LEU A 678 5.57 -12.97 10.76
CA LEU A 678 5.63 -12.56 12.16
C LEU A 678 4.24 -12.50 12.79
N LEU A 679 4.22 -12.60 14.12
CA LEU A 679 3.06 -12.37 14.96
C LEU A 679 3.13 -10.98 15.58
N ILE A 680 1.99 -10.30 15.59
CA ILE A 680 1.81 -8.99 16.17
C ILE A 680 0.83 -9.13 17.33
N GLN A 681 1.29 -8.74 18.52
CA GLN A 681 0.46 -8.63 19.70
C GLN A 681 0.01 -7.18 19.89
N ILE A 682 -1.30 -6.94 19.87
CA ILE A 682 -1.91 -5.62 20.05
C ILE A 682 -2.64 -5.60 21.40
N LYS A 683 -2.19 -4.75 22.32
CA LYS A 683 -2.80 -4.55 23.66
C LYS A 683 -3.40 -3.15 23.77
N VAL A 684 -4.51 -3.02 24.50
CA VAL A 684 -5.04 -1.71 24.89
C VAL A 684 -4.35 -1.29 26.18
N LYS A 685 -3.79 -0.07 26.22
CA LYS A 685 -3.17 0.47 27.43
C LYS A 685 -4.25 0.90 28.43
N PRO A 686 -4.03 0.75 29.75
CA PRO A 686 -4.96 1.24 30.78
C PRO A 686 -5.23 2.75 30.71
N SER A 687 -4.25 3.53 30.24
CA SER A 687 -4.33 4.98 30.03
C SER A 687 -5.12 5.39 28.78
N GLY A 688 -5.63 4.43 28.00
CA GLY A 688 -6.10 4.66 26.63
C GLY A 688 -4.97 4.57 25.61
N GLY A 689 -5.28 4.12 24.39
CA GLY A 689 -4.30 3.87 23.33
C GLY A 689 -3.88 2.40 23.20
N TYR A 690 -2.94 2.13 22.28
CA TYR A 690 -2.52 0.77 21.94
C TYR A 690 -1.02 0.57 22.12
N GLN A 691 -0.62 -0.63 22.52
CA GLN A 691 0.77 -1.10 22.53
C GLN A 691 0.89 -2.28 21.58
N CYS A 692 1.86 -2.23 20.67
CA CYS A 692 2.17 -3.31 19.75
C CYS A 692 3.50 -3.95 20.10
N GLN A 693 3.55 -5.29 20.07
CA GLN A 693 4.79 -6.06 20.21
C GLN A 693 4.89 -6.99 19.02
N LEU A 694 6.07 -7.03 18.39
CA LEU A 694 6.38 -7.92 17.28
C LEU A 694 7.03 -9.18 17.83
N HIS A 695 6.71 -10.32 17.21
CA HIS A 695 7.28 -11.60 17.55
C HIS A 695 7.63 -12.35 16.26
N PRO A 696 8.91 -12.42 15.87
CA PRO A 696 9.32 -13.23 14.73
C PRO A 696 9.05 -14.71 15.03
N ILE A 697 8.63 -15.45 14.02
CA ILE A 697 8.38 -16.89 14.14
C ILE A 697 9.36 -17.74 13.33
N THR A 698 10.23 -17.10 12.55
CA THR A 698 11.33 -17.76 11.85
C THR A 698 12.21 -18.49 12.85
N GLY A 699 12.51 -19.77 12.60
CA GLY A 699 13.37 -20.58 13.46
C GLY A 699 12.70 -21.16 14.72
N LEU A 700 11.47 -20.75 15.07
CA LEU A 700 10.73 -21.35 16.19
C LEU A 700 10.17 -22.73 15.79
N SER A 701 10.28 -23.70 16.70
CA SER A 701 9.61 -24.98 16.58
C SER A 701 8.08 -24.83 16.64
N ILE A 702 7.36 -25.86 16.17
CA ILE A 702 5.88 -25.87 16.13
C ILE A 702 5.30 -25.63 17.53
N SER A 703 5.87 -26.29 18.55
CA SER A 703 5.44 -26.16 19.95
C SER A 703 5.68 -24.75 20.51
N GLU A 704 6.83 -24.13 20.20
CA GLU A 704 7.14 -22.76 20.62
C GLU A 704 6.20 -21.74 19.98
N GLN A 705 5.91 -21.90 18.68
CA GLN A 705 4.91 -21.06 18.00
C GLN A 705 3.53 -21.17 18.66
N GLN A 706 3.10 -22.40 19.00
CA GLN A 706 1.80 -22.60 19.63
C GLN A 706 1.72 -22.00 21.04
N VAL A 707 2.79 -22.12 21.85
CA VAL A 707 2.89 -21.48 23.17
C VAL A 707 2.82 -19.96 23.04
N LEU A 708 3.53 -19.39 22.06
CA LEU A 708 3.54 -17.96 21.79
C LEU A 708 2.15 -17.46 21.37
N ILE A 709 1.46 -18.14 20.45
CA ILE A 709 0.11 -17.79 20.01
C ILE A 709 -0.86 -17.75 21.20
N ASN A 710 -0.86 -18.80 22.02
CA ASN A 710 -1.72 -18.88 23.21
C ASN A 710 -1.43 -17.73 24.19
N LYS A 711 -0.14 -17.43 24.42
CA LYS A 711 0.30 -16.32 25.29
C LYS A 711 -0.16 -14.97 24.74
N ILE A 712 -0.11 -14.79 23.42
CA ILE A 712 -0.53 -13.54 22.77
C ILE A 712 -2.03 -13.33 22.91
N GLN A 713 -2.82 -14.35 22.57
CA GLN A 713 -4.29 -14.32 22.61
C GLN A 713 -4.84 -14.13 24.02
N ALA A 714 -4.18 -14.69 25.05
CA ALA A 714 -4.59 -14.50 26.43
C ALA A 714 -4.43 -13.06 26.94
N LYS A 715 -3.53 -12.27 26.34
CA LYS A 715 -3.16 -10.92 26.82
C LYS A 715 -3.52 -9.78 25.87
N GLY A 716 -4.10 -10.07 24.70
CA GLY A 716 -4.42 -9.06 23.70
C GLY A 716 -4.94 -9.65 22.39
N ARG A 717 -5.05 -8.81 21.36
CA ARG A 717 -5.41 -9.23 20.01
C ARG A 717 -4.16 -9.68 19.25
N MET A 718 -4.31 -10.74 18.46
CA MET A 718 -3.26 -11.26 17.59
C MET A 718 -3.53 -10.89 16.14
N MET A 719 -2.49 -10.54 15.41
CA MET A 719 -2.47 -10.46 13.95
C MET A 719 -1.22 -11.15 13.44
N ALA A 720 -1.32 -11.95 12.39
CA ALA A 720 -0.17 -12.56 11.73
C ALA A 720 -0.01 -11.93 10.36
N ILE A 721 1.21 -11.51 10.03
CA ILE A 721 1.50 -10.90 8.74
C ILE A 721 2.67 -11.60 8.05
N ARG A 722 2.64 -11.57 6.72
CA ARG A 722 3.77 -11.88 5.86
C ARG A 722 4.26 -10.58 5.24
N VAL A 723 5.53 -10.26 5.44
CA VAL A 723 6.21 -9.13 4.83
C VAL A 723 7.14 -9.67 3.76
N ALA A 724 6.89 -9.29 2.51
CA ALA A 724 7.75 -9.64 1.39
C ALA A 724 8.47 -8.42 0.83
N ARG A 725 9.65 -8.62 0.25
CA ARG A 725 10.45 -7.56 -0.39
C ARG A 725 11.19 -8.09 -1.61
N GLY A 726 11.22 -7.29 -2.68
CA GLY A 726 11.97 -7.58 -3.90
C GLY A 726 12.46 -6.33 -4.61
N ARG A 727 13.51 -6.48 -5.40
CA ARG A 727 14.05 -5.38 -6.22
C ARG A 727 13.17 -5.12 -7.43
N VAL A 728 13.03 -3.85 -7.79
CA VAL A 728 12.30 -3.43 -9.00
C VAL A 728 13.24 -3.05 -10.14
N ASP A 729 12.68 -3.13 -11.34
CA ASP A 729 13.29 -2.55 -12.54
C ASP A 729 13.23 -1.01 -12.45
N ALA A 730 14.12 -0.33 -13.18
CA ALA A 730 14.07 1.13 -13.27
C ALA A 730 12.73 1.56 -13.90
N ILE A 731 12.17 2.68 -13.43
CA ILE A 731 10.92 3.20 -13.98
C ILE A 731 11.05 3.48 -15.49
N ASN A 732 10.05 3.05 -16.26
CA ASN A 732 9.88 3.46 -17.65
C ASN A 732 8.95 4.68 -17.68
N PHE A 733 9.48 5.83 -18.09
CA PHE A 733 8.72 7.08 -18.18
C PHE A 733 7.81 7.17 -19.41
N GLU A 734 7.94 6.29 -20.41
CA GLU A 734 7.11 6.31 -21.62
C GLU A 734 5.61 6.29 -21.31
N ARG A 735 5.19 5.55 -20.27
CA ARG A 735 3.77 5.45 -19.88
C ARG A 735 3.22 6.72 -19.22
N ILE A 736 4.08 7.58 -18.69
CA ILE A 736 3.72 8.82 -17.99
C ILE A 736 4.28 10.06 -18.71
N GLU A 737 4.67 9.91 -19.98
CA GLU A 737 5.37 10.96 -20.71
C GLU A 737 4.48 12.20 -20.89
N ALA A 738 3.22 12.01 -21.27
CA ALA A 738 2.27 13.10 -21.45
C ALA A 738 2.07 13.90 -20.15
N GLU A 739 1.90 13.20 -19.03
CA GLU A 739 1.77 13.78 -17.70
C GLU A 739 3.04 14.50 -17.26
N MET A 740 4.20 13.89 -17.44
CA MET A 740 5.49 14.48 -17.08
C MET A 740 5.78 15.73 -17.92
N ASN A 741 5.39 15.74 -19.19
CA ASN A 741 5.49 16.90 -20.07
C ASN A 741 4.56 18.02 -19.58
N TYR A 742 3.29 17.70 -19.26
CA TYR A 742 2.35 18.65 -18.68
C TYR A 742 2.88 19.27 -17.37
N LEU A 743 3.37 18.43 -16.46
CA LEU A 743 3.98 18.87 -15.21
C LEU A 743 5.22 19.75 -15.46
N THR A 744 6.02 19.44 -16.47
CA THR A 744 7.21 20.23 -16.82
C THR A 744 6.82 21.61 -17.34
N ILE A 745 5.82 21.70 -18.21
CA ILE A 745 5.31 22.97 -18.76
C ILE A 745 4.76 23.86 -17.63
N HIS A 746 3.97 23.30 -16.73
CA HIS A 746 3.24 24.08 -15.72
C HIS A 746 3.95 24.20 -14.36
N SER A 747 4.87 23.29 -14.04
CA SER A 747 5.62 23.27 -12.77
C SER A 747 6.92 22.45 -12.84
N VAL A 748 7.93 22.99 -13.54
CA VAL A 748 9.27 22.37 -13.68
C VAL A 748 9.85 21.83 -12.35
N GLY A 749 9.68 22.57 -11.24
CA GLY A 749 10.18 22.14 -9.93
C GLY A 749 9.53 20.86 -9.42
N LYS A 750 8.20 20.75 -9.52
CA LYS A 750 7.44 19.55 -9.12
C LYS A 750 7.73 18.37 -10.04
N ALA A 751 7.84 18.61 -11.35
CA ALA A 751 8.22 17.60 -12.32
C ALA A 751 9.59 16.99 -12.00
N LYS A 752 10.62 17.84 -11.79
CA LYS A 752 11.97 17.39 -11.41
C LYS A 752 12.00 16.64 -10.07
N GLN A 753 11.18 17.09 -9.10
CA GLN A 753 11.07 16.42 -7.80
C GLN A 753 10.48 15.01 -7.96
N LEU A 754 9.36 14.88 -8.67
CA LEU A 754 8.72 13.59 -8.93
C LEU A 754 9.64 12.66 -9.71
N GLU A 755 10.29 13.15 -10.77
CA GLU A 755 11.23 12.36 -11.56
C GLU A 755 12.38 11.82 -10.69
N LYS A 756 12.97 12.67 -9.85
CA LYS A 756 14.04 12.28 -8.91
C LYS A 756 13.55 11.22 -7.92
N GLU A 757 12.34 11.39 -7.40
CA GLU A 757 11.74 10.45 -6.46
C GLU A 757 11.50 9.08 -7.11
N LEU A 758 10.83 9.03 -8.26
CA LEU A 758 10.56 7.78 -8.99
C LEU A 758 11.83 7.05 -9.44
N ARG A 759 12.86 7.79 -9.87
CA ARG A 759 14.18 7.21 -10.20
C ARG A 759 14.92 6.66 -8.98
N SER A 760 14.59 7.15 -7.78
CA SER A 760 15.23 6.71 -6.54
C SER A 760 14.66 5.40 -5.99
N THR A 761 13.56 4.89 -6.55
CA THR A 761 12.97 3.60 -6.15
C THR A 761 13.98 2.46 -6.35
N LEU A 762 14.30 1.76 -5.26
CA LEU A 762 15.22 0.63 -5.23
C LEU A 762 14.48 -0.70 -5.19
N ALA A 763 13.40 -0.77 -4.42
CA ALA A 763 12.70 -2.01 -4.11
C ALA A 763 11.25 -1.73 -3.73
N ILE A 764 10.46 -2.80 -3.76
CA ILE A 764 9.09 -2.83 -3.28
C ILE A 764 8.98 -3.89 -2.20
N GLY A 765 8.15 -3.63 -1.20
CA GLY A 765 7.64 -4.65 -0.32
C GLY A 765 6.12 -4.71 -0.32
N GLU A 766 5.59 -5.79 0.23
CA GLU A 766 4.17 -6.05 0.37
C GLU A 766 3.92 -6.68 1.75
N ILE A 767 2.92 -6.18 2.47
CA ILE A 767 2.46 -6.76 3.74
C ILE A 767 1.10 -7.41 3.51
N LEU A 768 0.99 -8.70 3.83
CA LEU A 768 -0.22 -9.49 3.71
C LEU A 768 -0.65 -10.00 5.10
N ASP A 769 -1.94 -9.85 5.43
CA ASP A 769 -2.53 -10.49 6.62
C ASP A 769 -2.75 -11.98 6.34
N ILE A 770 -2.06 -12.82 7.12
CA ILE A 770 -2.12 -14.29 7.07
C ILE A 770 -2.71 -14.88 8.37
N SER A 771 -3.39 -14.07 9.18
CA SER A 771 -3.93 -14.47 10.49
C SER A 771 -4.84 -15.70 10.41
N ALA A 772 -5.62 -15.81 9.33
CA ALA A 772 -6.53 -16.93 9.10
C ALA A 772 -5.76 -18.26 9.01
N GLU A 773 -4.73 -18.33 8.17
CA GLU A 773 -3.88 -19.52 8.00
C GLU A 773 -3.10 -19.82 9.27
N MET A 774 -2.51 -18.79 9.88
CA MET A 774 -1.70 -18.90 11.10
C MET A 774 -2.48 -19.51 12.26
N LEU A 775 -3.74 -19.11 12.44
CA LEU A 775 -4.62 -19.68 13.46
C LEU A 775 -5.00 -21.12 13.11
N GLN A 776 -5.30 -21.38 11.83
CA GLN A 776 -5.75 -22.70 11.39
C GLN A 776 -4.67 -23.77 11.52
N ARG A 777 -3.41 -23.48 11.16
CA ARG A 777 -2.32 -24.46 11.25
C ARG A 777 -2.04 -24.91 12.69
N HIS A 778 -2.35 -24.05 13.67
CA HIS A 778 -2.18 -24.29 15.11
C HIS A 778 -3.46 -24.68 15.85
N SER A 779 -4.59 -24.81 15.13
CA SER A 779 -5.85 -25.24 15.70
C SER A 779 -5.73 -26.67 16.27
N LYS A 780 -6.30 -26.88 17.46
CA LYS A 780 -6.59 -28.21 17.98
C LYS A 780 -7.88 -28.72 17.32
N ASP A 781 -7.99 -30.04 17.17
CA ASP A 781 -9.21 -30.65 16.61
C ASP A 781 -10.42 -30.47 17.50
#